data_AF-A0A3D4NIH2-F1
#
_entry.id   AF-A0A3D4NIH2-F1
#
_cell.length_a   1.000
_cell.length_b   1.000
_cell.length_c   1.000
_cell.angle_alpha   90.00
_cell.angle_beta   90.00
_cell.angle_gamma   90.00
#
_symmetry.space_group_name_H-M   'P 1'
#
loop_
_entity.id
_entity.type
_entity.pdbx_description
1 polymer ?
#
loop_
_entity_poly.entity_id
_entity_poly.type
_entity_poly.pdbx_seq_one_letter_code
_entity_poly.pdbx_strand_id
1 'polypeptide(L)'
;VIGSGYGGGIAASRLSRAGKRVCLLERGREMQPGEYPNTMLAATEELQVHDPDGHIGSRTGLFDLHVNAQQNVVVGCGLGGTSLINANVALEPEPGVFDDPRWPMAVREHRDTLLKDGYARAREMLKPNPYPSAAPVLAKLEANRKSADYLKQGAHFYRPPINVTFDKLPNNLNHVGVEQLPCNHCGDCVSGCNNKAKNTTLMNYLPDAWNHGAEIFCQAEVRHLERAGDGWIVHFQYLDSGREKFSAPTLFVKADIVVVSAGTLGSTEILLRSRDKGLSMSARLGENMSGNGDILGFGHNCEQPINGIGFGAHPAKELHPVGPCITSVIDMRTEGDWRSRMVIEEGSIPGALGRPMVPSMAGFAELIGKPTDDSFTAKMKYKEREAESFLRGPYYGALHNMQTYLIMSHDNGKGRMVLDSKDQLRIDWPGVGEQENVKIGNERLHLSTKALGGIWVENPIWTRLLKHSIVSVHPLGGCVMGEDAGQGVVNHKGQVFSSNSGTHVYASLYVTDGAVIPTSLAVNPLLTISAVSERNMGLLAADRGWQIDYTLPSAPRKHVAPATLGVQFTETMKGYFSRAFTPAQSTDLKVYEAAAKRGEADNSPIDFTLTITANNLNRMIKEPEHAATLVGTVNAPSLSPQPLTASNGVFNLFEQYQQQAGVRHMKYDMKLTAEDGNDYFFSAFKTVPENHGLPNIWHDTSTLYVTLYRGSDKNGEVIGTGVMHIHPTDFAKQITTMKVLNARNERERIDGLARFGKFFAGILWESYGGVFA
;
A
#
# COMPACT_ATOMS: atom_id res chain seq x y z
N VAL A 1 -2.87 -13.73 2.06
CA VAL A 1 -3.63 -12.60 1.46
C VAL A 1 -2.63 -11.54 1.06
N ILE A 2 -2.75 -10.96 -0.13
CA ILE A 2 -1.81 -9.96 -0.66
C ILE A 2 -2.55 -8.64 -0.83
N GLY A 3 -2.09 -7.58 -0.18
CA GLY A 3 -2.76 -6.28 -0.10
C GLY A 3 -3.80 -6.19 1.02
N SER A 4 -3.99 -4.96 1.52
CA SER A 4 -4.85 -4.67 2.69
C SER A 4 -6.01 -3.70 2.40
N GLY A 5 -6.30 -3.44 1.12
CA GLY A 5 -7.47 -2.66 0.70
C GLY A 5 -8.80 -3.37 1.00
N TYR A 6 -9.90 -2.92 0.38
CA TYR A 6 -11.25 -3.51 0.59
C TYR A 6 -11.25 -5.03 0.42
N GLY A 7 -10.76 -5.53 -0.72
CA GLY A 7 -10.67 -6.96 -1.00
C GLY A 7 -9.85 -7.74 0.02
N GLY A 8 -8.64 -7.26 0.31
CA GLY A 8 -7.69 -7.93 1.19
C GLY A 8 -8.11 -7.93 2.66
N GLY A 9 -8.64 -6.80 3.15
CA GLY A 9 -9.20 -6.69 4.50
C GLY A 9 -10.39 -7.64 4.69
N ILE A 10 -11.30 -7.69 3.72
CA ILE A 10 -12.44 -8.63 3.74
C ILE A 10 -11.93 -10.08 3.74
N ALA A 11 -11.04 -10.43 2.80
CA ALA A 11 -10.50 -11.78 2.70
C ALA A 11 -9.82 -12.21 4.01
N ALA A 12 -8.99 -11.36 4.60
CA ALA A 12 -8.33 -11.67 5.86
C ALA A 12 -9.33 -11.83 7.02
N SER A 13 -10.29 -10.92 7.16
CA SER A 13 -11.35 -11.00 8.19
C SER A 13 -12.15 -12.30 8.07
N ARG A 14 -12.68 -12.60 6.87
CA ARG A 14 -13.56 -13.75 6.66
C ARG A 14 -12.83 -15.08 6.79
N LEU A 15 -11.59 -15.17 6.29
CA LEU A 15 -10.78 -16.39 6.45
C LEU A 15 -10.36 -16.61 7.91
N SER A 16 -10.01 -15.56 8.66
CA SER A 16 -9.70 -15.69 10.10
C SER A 16 -10.94 -16.09 10.91
N ARG A 17 -12.10 -15.50 10.63
CA ARG A 17 -13.40 -15.89 11.23
C ARG A 17 -13.84 -17.30 10.87
N ALA A 18 -13.36 -17.84 9.75
CA ALA A 18 -13.50 -19.26 9.39
C ALA A 18 -12.46 -20.18 10.07
N GLY A 19 -11.69 -19.66 11.03
CA GLY A 19 -10.69 -20.40 11.79
C GLY A 19 -9.41 -20.73 11.00
N LYS A 20 -9.09 -19.96 9.96
CA LYS A 20 -7.88 -20.19 9.15
C LYS A 20 -6.70 -19.38 9.68
N ARG A 21 -5.50 -19.95 9.50
CA ARG A 21 -4.25 -19.22 9.71
C ARG A 21 -4.03 -18.28 8.52
N VAL A 22 -4.15 -16.98 8.77
CA VAL A 22 -4.04 -15.96 7.72
C VAL A 22 -2.76 -15.16 7.91
N CYS A 23 -1.94 -15.12 6.85
CA CYS A 23 -0.87 -14.14 6.68
C CYS A 23 -1.30 -13.11 5.64
N LEU A 24 -1.27 -11.83 5.99
CA LEU A 24 -1.52 -10.70 5.10
C LEU A 24 -0.21 -9.95 4.85
N LEU A 25 0.16 -9.79 3.58
CA LEU A 25 1.33 -9.01 3.15
C LEU A 25 0.86 -7.68 2.53
N GLU A 26 1.28 -6.55 3.09
CA GLU A 26 0.99 -5.20 2.63
C GLU A 26 2.27 -4.48 2.20
N ARG A 27 2.27 -3.84 1.03
CA ARG A 27 3.44 -3.11 0.51
C ARG A 27 3.72 -1.82 1.30
N GLY A 28 2.69 -1.08 1.68
CA GLY A 28 2.83 0.20 2.37
C GLY A 28 3.09 0.08 3.88
N ARG A 29 3.22 1.23 4.52
CA ARG A 29 3.38 1.36 5.99
C ARG A 29 2.03 1.33 6.70
N GLU A 30 2.06 1.00 7.99
CA GLU A 30 0.95 1.33 8.88
C GLU A 30 1.00 2.81 9.23
N MET A 31 -0.08 3.55 8.98
CA MET A 31 -0.23 4.96 9.34
C MET A 31 -1.54 5.12 10.12
N GLN A 32 -1.42 5.52 11.38
CA GLN A 32 -2.54 5.68 12.30
C GLN A 32 -3.14 7.10 12.22
N PRO A 33 -4.42 7.29 12.57
CA PRO A 33 -4.99 8.62 12.73
C PRO A 33 -4.14 9.51 13.65
N GLY A 34 -3.66 10.63 13.12
CA GLY A 34 -2.69 11.53 13.75
C GLY A 34 -1.37 11.62 12.98
N GLU A 35 -1.07 10.61 12.15
CA GLU A 35 0.17 10.51 11.37
C GLU A 35 0.00 10.88 9.90
N TYR A 36 -1.23 11.05 9.42
CA TYR A 36 -1.48 11.43 8.02
C TYR A 36 -1.00 12.86 7.73
N PRO A 37 -0.47 13.11 6.52
CA PRO A 37 0.10 14.40 6.17
C PRO A 37 -0.97 15.51 6.21
N ASN A 38 -0.69 16.54 7.00
CA ASN A 38 -1.54 17.73 7.13
C ASN A 38 -0.79 19.05 6.79
N THR A 39 0.46 18.94 6.33
CA THR A 39 1.28 20.04 5.80
C THR A 39 1.82 19.68 4.42
N MET A 40 2.20 20.67 3.63
CA MET A 40 2.76 20.47 2.28
C MET A 40 4.07 19.66 2.28
N LEU A 41 4.94 19.88 3.27
CA LEU A 41 6.20 19.15 3.38
C LEU A 41 5.95 17.67 3.63
N ALA A 42 5.11 17.34 4.62
CA ALA A 42 4.74 15.97 4.92
C ALA A 42 4.02 15.30 3.73
N ALA A 43 3.14 16.01 3.04
CA ALA A 43 2.47 15.48 1.85
C ALA A 43 3.46 15.16 0.71
N THR A 44 4.50 15.97 0.53
CA THR A 44 5.56 15.73 -0.47
C THR A 44 6.42 14.51 -0.09
N GLU A 45 6.72 14.30 1.19
CA GLU A 45 7.45 13.11 1.66
C GLU A 45 6.68 11.80 1.43
N GLU A 46 5.35 11.89 1.43
CA GLU A 46 4.44 10.78 1.18
C GLU A 46 4.08 10.57 -0.29
N LEU A 47 4.57 11.41 -1.21
CA LEU A 47 4.32 11.27 -2.64
C LEU A 47 5.31 10.32 -3.28
N GLN A 48 4.80 9.35 -4.05
CA GLN A 48 5.57 8.50 -4.93
C GLN A 48 5.00 8.50 -6.34
N VAL A 49 5.89 8.45 -7.35
CA VAL A 49 5.52 8.62 -8.75
C VAL A 49 6.19 7.56 -9.61
N HIS A 50 5.38 6.83 -10.38
CA HIS A 50 5.81 5.91 -11.43
C HIS A 50 5.79 6.62 -12.80
N ASP A 51 6.88 7.31 -13.13
CA ASP A 51 7.06 7.95 -14.43
C ASP A 51 7.67 6.98 -15.46
N PRO A 52 7.40 7.10 -16.77
CA PRO A 52 8.09 6.30 -17.81
C PRO A 52 9.62 6.32 -17.72
N ASP A 53 10.21 7.42 -17.26
CA ASP A 53 11.65 7.55 -17.10
C ASP A 53 12.17 6.81 -15.86
N GLY A 54 11.35 6.69 -14.80
CA GLY A 54 11.67 5.94 -13.59
C GLY A 54 10.74 6.23 -12.40
N HIS A 55 11.07 5.65 -11.25
CA HIS A 55 10.34 5.88 -10.00
C HIS A 55 10.95 7.05 -9.21
N ILE A 56 10.09 7.88 -8.61
CA ILE A 56 10.46 9.03 -7.78
C ILE A 56 9.75 8.91 -6.44
N GLY A 57 10.44 9.24 -5.35
CA GLY A 57 9.89 9.20 -3.99
C GLY A 57 10.13 7.86 -3.27
N SER A 58 9.51 7.70 -2.10
CA SER A 58 9.57 6.44 -1.35
C SER A 58 8.60 5.42 -1.92
N ARG A 59 9.02 4.17 -2.13
CA ARG A 59 8.14 3.08 -2.57
C ARG A 59 7.01 2.76 -1.58
N THR A 60 7.10 3.29 -0.37
CA THR A 60 6.10 3.13 0.71
C THR A 60 5.38 4.44 1.08
N GLY A 61 5.53 5.50 0.27
CA GLY A 61 4.81 6.76 0.44
C GLY A 61 3.31 6.60 0.22
N LEU A 62 2.47 7.28 1.00
CA LEU A 62 1.02 7.12 0.99
C LEU A 62 0.35 7.33 -0.38
N PHE A 63 0.76 8.34 -1.14
CA PHE A 63 0.15 8.71 -2.42
C PHE A 63 0.94 8.12 -3.59
N ASP A 64 0.37 7.10 -4.23
CA ASP A 64 1.01 6.39 -5.34
C ASP A 64 0.40 6.82 -6.69
N LEU A 65 1.17 7.63 -7.43
CA LEU A 65 0.79 8.23 -8.70
C LEU A 65 1.44 7.49 -9.88
N HIS A 66 0.62 6.91 -10.74
CA HIS A 66 1.03 6.24 -11.96
C HIS A 66 0.84 7.16 -13.16
N VAL A 67 1.94 7.62 -13.75
CA VAL A 67 1.94 8.56 -14.88
C VAL A 67 2.01 7.79 -16.20
N ASN A 68 1.00 7.96 -17.05
CA ASN A 68 0.93 7.34 -18.37
C ASN A 68 0.53 8.36 -19.44
N ALA A 69 0.60 7.94 -20.70
CA ALA A 69 0.38 8.83 -21.84
C ALA A 69 -1.05 9.39 -21.91
N GLN A 70 -2.09 8.58 -21.62
CA GLN A 70 -3.50 9.02 -21.72
C GLN A 70 -4.33 8.80 -20.45
N GLN A 71 -3.90 7.95 -19.52
CA GLN A 71 -4.63 7.65 -18.27
C GLN A 71 -3.66 7.59 -17.08
N ASN A 72 -3.66 8.61 -16.24
CA ASN A 72 -2.99 8.55 -14.95
C ASN A 72 -3.90 7.91 -13.90
N VAL A 73 -3.30 7.34 -12.87
CA VAL A 73 -4.03 6.71 -11.77
C VAL A 73 -3.40 7.11 -10.45
N VAL A 74 -4.23 7.42 -9.45
CA VAL A 74 -3.77 7.65 -8.07
C VAL A 74 -4.38 6.59 -7.16
N VAL A 75 -3.53 5.90 -6.39
CA VAL A 75 -3.93 4.90 -5.39
C VAL A 75 -3.26 5.17 -4.05
N GLY A 76 -3.83 4.61 -2.97
CA GLY A 76 -3.23 4.70 -1.64
C GLY A 76 -2.32 3.51 -1.36
N CYS A 77 -1.14 3.76 -0.79
CA CYS A 77 -0.17 2.75 -0.37
C CYS A 77 -0.03 2.77 1.16
N GLY A 78 -0.50 1.73 1.84
CA GLY A 78 -0.49 1.67 3.30
C GLY A 78 -1.38 0.56 3.83
N LEU A 79 -1.29 0.24 5.13
CA LEU A 79 -2.19 -0.71 5.78
C LEU A 79 -3.63 -0.17 5.78
N GLY A 80 -4.41 -0.61 4.80
CA GLY A 80 -5.75 -0.15 4.47
C GLY A 80 -5.94 0.24 2.99
N GLY A 81 -4.86 0.30 2.21
CA GLY A 81 -4.85 0.69 0.80
C GLY A 81 -5.52 2.04 0.53
N THR A 82 -6.19 2.17 -0.61
CA THR A 82 -6.89 3.41 -1.00
C THR A 82 -8.03 3.81 -0.06
N SER A 83 -8.49 2.95 0.85
CA SER A 83 -9.47 3.36 1.88
C SER A 83 -8.93 4.48 2.78
N LEU A 84 -7.60 4.58 2.92
CA LEU A 84 -6.93 5.63 3.68
C LEU A 84 -7.13 7.01 3.06
N ILE A 85 -7.11 7.12 1.72
CA ILE A 85 -7.12 8.40 0.99
C ILE A 85 -8.37 8.65 0.13
N ASN A 86 -9.38 7.77 0.14
CA ASN A 86 -10.60 7.99 -0.65
C ASN A 86 -11.60 8.97 0.02
N ALA A 87 -12.72 9.25 -0.65
CA ALA A 87 -13.76 10.15 -0.18
C ALA A 87 -14.96 9.48 0.54
N ASN A 88 -14.89 8.17 0.82
CA ASN A 88 -15.86 7.39 1.62
C ASN A 88 -17.23 7.07 1.02
N VAL A 89 -17.52 7.46 -0.22
CA VAL A 89 -18.86 7.27 -0.80
C VAL A 89 -19.17 5.80 -1.06
N ALA A 90 -20.29 5.33 -0.53
CA ALA A 90 -20.73 3.93 -0.58
C ALA A 90 -22.05 3.79 -1.37
N LEU A 91 -21.98 4.02 -2.69
CA LEU A 91 -23.13 3.92 -3.59
C LEU A 91 -23.21 2.54 -4.27
N GLU A 92 -24.43 2.11 -4.56
CA GLU A 92 -24.67 0.98 -5.47
C GLU A 92 -24.76 1.50 -6.92
N PRO A 93 -24.23 0.75 -7.90
CA PRO A 93 -24.44 1.04 -9.31
C PRO A 93 -25.91 0.81 -9.68
N GLU A 94 -26.36 1.40 -10.79
CA GLU A 94 -27.69 1.12 -11.32
C GLU A 94 -27.83 -0.37 -11.65
N PRO A 95 -29.01 -1.01 -11.41
CA PRO A 95 -29.18 -2.45 -11.64
C PRO A 95 -28.79 -2.90 -13.05
N GLY A 96 -28.99 -2.04 -14.05
CA GLY A 96 -28.65 -2.31 -15.45
C GLY A 96 -27.14 -2.45 -15.73
N VAL A 97 -26.26 -2.02 -14.83
CA VAL A 97 -24.81 -2.27 -14.93
C VAL A 97 -24.52 -3.78 -14.92
N PHE A 98 -25.28 -4.54 -14.13
CA PHE A 98 -25.11 -5.99 -14.04
C PHE A 98 -25.76 -6.74 -15.21
N ASP A 99 -26.58 -6.09 -16.04
CA ASP A 99 -27.17 -6.73 -17.21
C ASP A 99 -26.16 -6.89 -18.36
N ASP A 100 -25.01 -6.18 -18.29
CA ASP A 100 -23.91 -6.31 -19.24
C ASP A 100 -23.36 -7.75 -19.23
N PRO A 101 -23.28 -8.43 -20.39
CA PRO A 101 -22.88 -9.84 -20.47
C PRO A 101 -21.41 -10.09 -20.06
N ARG A 102 -20.59 -9.05 -19.90
CA ARG A 102 -19.25 -9.19 -19.31
C ARG A 102 -19.30 -9.60 -17.84
N TRP A 103 -20.40 -9.33 -17.14
CA TRP A 103 -20.66 -9.95 -15.84
C TRP A 103 -21.08 -11.42 -16.03
N PRO A 104 -20.38 -12.39 -15.38
CA PRO A 104 -20.75 -13.79 -15.51
C PRO A 104 -22.20 -14.04 -15.11
N MET A 105 -22.85 -14.99 -15.76
CA MET A 105 -24.24 -15.39 -15.54
C MET A 105 -24.52 -15.69 -14.06
N ALA A 106 -23.61 -16.38 -13.39
CA ALA A 106 -23.73 -16.68 -11.95
C ALA A 106 -23.64 -15.44 -11.02
N VAL A 107 -23.17 -14.29 -11.51
CA VAL A 107 -23.29 -13.01 -10.79
C VAL A 107 -24.66 -12.39 -11.09
N ARG A 108 -25.07 -12.40 -12.35
CA ARG A 108 -26.34 -11.81 -12.83
C ARG A 108 -27.56 -12.50 -12.21
N GLU A 109 -27.61 -13.83 -12.26
CA GLU A 109 -28.70 -14.64 -11.70
C GLU A 109 -28.79 -14.58 -10.17
N HIS A 110 -27.64 -14.37 -9.51
CA HIS A 110 -27.57 -14.26 -8.05
C HIS A 110 -27.39 -12.81 -7.56
N ARG A 111 -27.78 -11.82 -8.38
CA ARG A 111 -27.74 -10.41 -8.01
C ARG A 111 -28.56 -10.14 -6.75
N ASP A 112 -29.80 -10.60 -6.73
CA ASP A 112 -30.77 -10.33 -5.66
C ASP A 112 -30.65 -11.29 -4.46
N THR A 113 -29.65 -12.18 -4.47
CA THR A 113 -29.31 -13.13 -3.39
C THR A 113 -27.87 -12.91 -2.94
N LEU A 114 -26.91 -13.64 -3.52
CA LEU A 114 -25.52 -13.66 -3.04
C LEU A 114 -24.81 -12.30 -3.12
N LEU A 115 -25.07 -11.53 -4.19
CA LEU A 115 -24.47 -10.19 -4.32
C LEU A 115 -25.13 -9.18 -3.37
N LYS A 116 -26.46 -9.21 -3.25
CA LYS A 116 -27.22 -8.44 -2.27
C LYS A 116 -26.77 -8.71 -0.83
N ASP A 117 -26.53 -9.97 -0.48
CA ASP A 117 -25.97 -10.34 0.82
C ASP A 117 -24.54 -9.79 1.01
N GLY A 118 -23.74 -9.79 -0.06
CA GLY A 118 -22.44 -9.13 -0.08
C GLY A 118 -22.53 -7.64 0.24
N TYR A 119 -23.48 -6.93 -0.38
CA TYR A 119 -23.76 -5.53 -0.06
C TYR A 119 -24.20 -5.33 1.39
N ALA A 120 -25.09 -6.19 1.90
CA ALA A 120 -25.54 -6.12 3.30
C ALA A 120 -24.38 -6.30 4.29
N ARG A 121 -23.53 -7.32 4.08
CA ARG A 121 -22.34 -7.56 4.90
C ARG A 121 -21.34 -6.40 4.83
N ALA A 122 -21.12 -5.86 3.63
CA ALA A 122 -20.24 -4.72 3.43
C ALA A 122 -20.75 -3.48 4.21
N ARG A 123 -22.05 -3.18 4.14
CA ARG A 123 -22.67 -2.08 4.91
C ARG A 123 -22.56 -2.30 6.42
N GLU A 124 -22.71 -3.53 6.88
CA GLU A 124 -22.64 -3.83 8.31
C GLU A 124 -21.27 -3.50 8.89
N MET A 125 -20.17 -3.75 8.16
CA MET A 125 -18.82 -3.41 8.59
C MET A 125 -18.44 -1.94 8.30
N LEU A 126 -18.82 -1.42 7.13
CA LEU A 126 -18.43 -0.08 6.69
C LEU A 126 -19.28 1.03 7.34
N LYS A 127 -20.47 0.68 7.85
CA LYS A 127 -21.43 1.58 8.51
C LYS A 127 -21.66 2.90 7.73
N PRO A 128 -21.97 2.85 6.43
CA PRO A 128 -22.16 4.07 5.65
C PRO A 128 -23.44 4.79 6.10
N ASN A 129 -23.39 6.13 6.20
CA ASN A 129 -24.53 6.97 6.60
C ASN A 129 -24.43 8.34 5.89
N PRO A 130 -25.53 8.99 5.46
CA PRO A 130 -25.42 10.30 4.81
C PRO A 130 -25.05 11.40 5.80
N TYR A 131 -24.57 12.53 5.26
CA TYR A 131 -24.29 13.72 6.07
C TYR A 131 -25.57 14.18 6.82
N PRO A 132 -25.55 14.29 8.16
CA PRO A 132 -26.78 14.47 8.94
C PRO A 132 -27.49 15.80 8.66
N SER A 133 -28.82 15.79 8.61
CA SER A 133 -29.62 17.03 8.47
C SER A 133 -29.54 17.98 9.65
N ALA A 134 -29.17 17.48 10.84
CA ALA A 134 -28.94 18.31 12.01
C ALA A 134 -27.50 18.88 12.07
N ALA A 135 -26.61 18.45 11.17
CA ALA A 135 -25.24 18.98 11.11
C ALA A 135 -25.22 20.37 10.44
N PRO A 136 -24.12 21.14 10.59
CA PRO A 136 -24.00 22.47 9.98
C PRO A 136 -24.29 22.48 8.48
N VAL A 137 -24.93 23.54 7.99
CA VAL A 137 -25.11 23.74 6.54
C VAL A 137 -23.76 24.07 5.92
N LEU A 138 -23.38 23.36 4.86
CA LEU A 138 -22.08 23.48 4.21
C LEU A 138 -22.21 24.26 2.90
N ALA A 139 -21.36 25.26 2.68
CA ALA A 139 -21.41 26.12 1.50
C ALA A 139 -21.23 25.34 0.18
N LYS A 140 -20.30 24.37 0.14
CA LYS A 140 -20.08 23.47 -1.02
C LYS A 140 -21.30 22.59 -1.35
N LEU A 141 -22.03 22.14 -0.34
CA LEU A 141 -23.26 21.36 -0.51
C LEU A 141 -24.36 22.23 -1.14
N GLU A 142 -24.54 23.44 -0.63
CA GLU A 142 -25.53 24.39 -1.15
C GLU A 142 -25.20 24.87 -2.56
N ALA A 143 -23.91 25.05 -2.86
CA ALA A 143 -23.45 25.33 -4.21
C ALA A 143 -23.79 24.19 -5.18
N ASN A 144 -23.52 22.94 -4.80
CA ASN A 144 -23.85 21.78 -5.65
C ASN A 144 -25.38 21.61 -5.82
N ARG A 145 -26.18 21.94 -4.81
CA ARG A 145 -27.65 22.02 -4.91
C ARG A 145 -28.09 23.03 -5.97
N LYS A 146 -27.49 24.23 -5.97
CA LYS A 146 -27.75 25.26 -6.98
C LYS A 146 -27.36 24.79 -8.39
N SER A 147 -26.26 24.05 -8.53
CA SER A 147 -25.90 23.42 -9.81
C SER A 147 -26.94 22.39 -10.26
N ALA A 148 -27.44 21.54 -9.36
CA ALA A 148 -28.50 20.57 -9.67
C ALA A 148 -29.79 21.25 -10.16
N ASP A 149 -30.24 22.29 -9.46
CA ASP A 149 -31.44 23.07 -9.84
C ASP A 149 -31.30 23.70 -11.23
N TYR A 150 -30.07 24.07 -11.62
CA TYR A 150 -29.77 24.65 -12.94
C TYR A 150 -29.73 23.62 -14.07
N LEU A 151 -29.21 22.42 -13.82
CA LEU A 151 -29.17 21.33 -14.80
C LEU A 151 -30.58 20.81 -15.14
N LYS A 152 -31.54 20.97 -14.23
CA LYS A 152 -32.96 20.63 -14.39
C LYS A 152 -33.22 19.13 -14.64
N GLN A 153 -33.52 18.73 -15.88
CA GLN A 153 -34.21 17.49 -16.18
C GLN A 153 -33.28 16.29 -16.04
N GLY A 154 -33.68 15.32 -15.20
CA GLY A 154 -32.90 14.09 -14.94
C GLY A 154 -31.86 14.22 -13.83
N ALA A 155 -31.63 15.43 -13.28
CA ALA A 155 -30.69 15.68 -12.19
C ALA A 155 -31.36 15.48 -10.83
N HIS A 156 -30.94 14.43 -10.09
CA HIS A 156 -31.45 14.14 -8.75
C HIS A 156 -30.41 14.50 -7.68
N PHE A 157 -30.70 15.51 -6.87
CA PHE A 157 -29.81 15.94 -5.78
C PHE A 157 -30.11 15.19 -4.48
N TYR A 158 -29.10 14.58 -3.86
CA TYR A 158 -29.21 14.01 -2.52
C TYR A 158 -27.86 13.94 -1.79
N ARG A 159 -27.90 13.58 -0.51
CA ARG A 159 -26.70 13.31 0.31
C ARG A 159 -26.38 11.82 0.24
N PRO A 160 -25.26 11.41 -0.36
CA PRO A 160 -24.96 9.99 -0.50
C PRO A 160 -24.53 9.39 0.84
N PRO A 161 -24.72 8.08 1.04
CA PRO A 161 -24.20 7.40 2.21
C PRO A 161 -22.66 7.34 2.16
N ILE A 162 -22.00 7.74 3.25
CA ILE A 162 -20.54 7.82 3.37
C ILE A 162 -20.04 7.08 4.61
N ASN A 163 -18.87 6.45 4.55
CA ASN A 163 -18.22 5.73 5.66
C ASN A 163 -17.60 6.69 6.69
N VAL A 164 -18.39 7.60 7.26
CA VAL A 164 -17.95 8.60 8.25
C VAL A 164 -18.85 8.55 9.48
N THR A 165 -18.23 8.53 10.65
CA THR A 165 -18.94 8.58 11.93
C THR A 165 -19.29 10.01 12.28
N PHE A 166 -20.58 10.28 12.53
CA PHE A 166 -21.07 11.59 12.97
C PHE A 166 -21.55 11.59 14.42
N ASP A 167 -22.02 10.45 14.91
CA ASP A 167 -22.53 10.31 16.26
C ASP A 167 -21.46 9.85 17.22
N LYS A 168 -21.59 10.27 18.49
CA LYS A 168 -20.71 9.76 19.55
C LYS A 168 -21.05 8.30 19.82
N LEU A 169 -20.05 7.42 19.70
CA LEU A 169 -20.20 6.01 19.98
C LEU A 169 -20.09 5.70 21.49
N PRO A 170 -20.73 4.62 21.98
CA PRO A 170 -20.52 4.14 23.34
C PRO A 170 -19.04 3.88 23.61
N ASN A 171 -18.49 4.48 24.68
CA ASN A 171 -17.07 4.44 25.04
C ASN A 171 -16.11 4.87 23.92
N ASN A 172 -16.59 5.59 22.91
CA ASN A 172 -15.86 5.91 21.68
C ASN A 172 -15.33 4.68 20.92
N LEU A 173 -15.90 3.48 21.11
CA LEU A 173 -15.47 2.27 20.42
C LEU A 173 -16.47 1.86 19.34
N ASN A 174 -15.96 1.43 18.19
CA ASN A 174 -16.77 0.86 17.13
C ASN A 174 -17.04 -0.65 17.35
N HIS A 175 -17.77 -1.25 16.42
CA HIS A 175 -18.20 -2.64 16.47
C HIS A 175 -17.04 -3.66 16.36
N VAL A 176 -15.80 -3.24 16.12
CA VAL A 176 -14.61 -4.11 16.15
C VAL A 176 -13.63 -3.75 17.27
N GLY A 177 -14.04 -2.87 18.19
CA GLY A 177 -13.24 -2.48 19.35
C GLY A 177 -12.14 -1.45 19.08
N VAL A 178 -12.25 -0.70 17.97
CA VAL A 178 -11.32 0.41 17.64
C VAL A 178 -11.92 1.74 18.06
N GLU A 179 -11.08 2.65 18.56
CA GLU A 179 -11.51 4.00 18.91
C GLU A 179 -11.95 4.79 17.67
N GLN A 180 -13.18 5.28 17.67
CA GLN A 180 -13.80 6.00 16.57
C GLN A 180 -14.62 7.18 17.10
N LEU A 181 -14.33 8.37 16.56
CA LEU A 181 -14.87 9.65 17.05
C LEU A 181 -15.75 10.33 16.00
N PRO A 182 -16.67 11.22 16.42
CA PRO A 182 -17.43 12.06 15.49
C PRO A 182 -16.54 12.90 14.57
N CYS A 183 -16.97 13.09 13.32
CA CYS A 183 -16.35 13.99 12.36
C CYS A 183 -16.30 15.43 12.90
N ASN A 184 -15.15 16.09 12.77
CA ASN A 184 -14.95 17.49 13.12
C ASN A 184 -15.10 18.45 11.92
N HIS A 185 -15.60 17.96 10.79
CA HIS A 185 -15.86 18.72 9.57
C HIS A 185 -14.62 19.37 8.91
N CYS A 186 -13.43 18.76 9.03
CA CYS A 186 -12.18 19.38 8.58
C CYS A 186 -11.91 19.35 7.08
N GLY A 187 -12.60 18.56 6.26
CA GLY A 187 -12.36 18.51 4.80
C GLY A 187 -11.11 17.77 4.32
N ASP A 188 -10.30 17.17 5.21
CA ASP A 188 -9.01 16.53 4.85
C ASP A 188 -9.14 15.02 4.53
N CYS A 189 -10.33 14.53 4.18
CA CYS A 189 -10.58 13.08 4.09
C CYS A 189 -9.66 12.35 3.08
N VAL A 190 -9.21 13.04 2.04
CA VAL A 190 -8.41 12.48 0.94
C VAL A 190 -6.90 12.59 1.14
N SER A 191 -6.44 13.23 2.22
CA SER A 191 -5.05 13.08 2.70
C SER A 191 -4.91 12.08 3.85
N GLY A 192 -6.03 11.54 4.33
CA GLY A 192 -6.11 10.65 5.49
C GLY A 192 -6.77 11.33 6.70
N CYS A 193 -7.65 10.60 7.40
CA CYS A 193 -8.41 11.18 8.50
C CYS A 193 -7.65 11.11 9.82
N ASN A 194 -7.08 12.24 10.25
CA ASN A 194 -6.41 12.35 11.55
C ASN A 194 -7.35 12.39 12.77
N ASN A 195 -8.66 12.41 12.55
CA ASN A 195 -9.67 12.61 13.59
C ASN A 195 -10.43 11.34 13.99
N LYS A 196 -10.00 10.16 13.50
CA LYS A 196 -10.61 8.85 13.81
C LYS A 196 -12.07 8.68 13.34
N ALA A 197 -12.61 9.60 12.55
CA ALA A 197 -14.00 9.59 12.12
C ALA A 197 -14.28 8.71 10.90
N LYS A 198 -13.28 8.55 10.03
CA LYS A 198 -13.39 7.80 8.78
C LYS A 198 -13.33 6.29 9.07
N ASN A 199 -14.34 5.53 8.66
CA ASN A 199 -14.39 4.07 8.88
C ASN A 199 -13.69 3.30 7.75
N THR A 200 -12.37 3.47 7.65
CA THR A 200 -11.50 2.82 6.65
C THR A 200 -11.30 1.33 6.96
N THR A 201 -10.67 0.56 6.06
CA THR A 201 -10.38 -0.86 6.35
C THR A 201 -9.41 -1.05 7.53
N LEU A 202 -8.54 -0.06 7.79
CA LEU A 202 -7.71 0.04 8.99
C LEU A 202 -8.54 0.19 10.28
N MET A 203 -9.75 0.73 10.18
CA MET A 203 -10.64 0.97 11.33
C MET A 203 -11.70 -0.12 11.50
N ASN A 204 -11.85 -1.06 10.55
CA ASN A 204 -12.86 -2.13 10.60
C ASN A 204 -12.32 -3.54 10.30
N TYR A 205 -12.24 -3.96 9.04
CA TYR A 205 -11.92 -5.32 8.61
C TYR A 205 -10.53 -5.81 9.07
N LEU A 206 -9.51 -4.95 9.07
CA LEU A 206 -8.15 -5.34 9.46
C LEU A 206 -8.04 -5.59 10.98
N PRO A 207 -8.54 -4.69 11.85
CA PRO A 207 -8.69 -4.98 13.28
C PRO A 207 -9.52 -6.24 13.55
N ASP A 208 -10.62 -6.45 12.81
CA ASP A 208 -11.43 -7.66 12.95
C ASP A 208 -10.66 -8.93 12.57
N ALA A 209 -9.87 -8.89 11.48
CA ALA A 209 -9.00 -9.99 11.09
C ALA A 209 -7.95 -10.30 12.16
N TRP A 210 -7.35 -9.26 12.74
CA TRP A 210 -6.38 -9.35 13.83
C TRP A 210 -6.99 -9.97 15.10
N ASN A 211 -8.20 -9.55 15.46
CA ASN A 211 -8.95 -10.07 16.60
C ASN A 211 -9.21 -11.59 16.48
N HIS A 212 -9.30 -12.09 15.25
CA HIS A 212 -9.47 -13.51 14.94
C HIS A 212 -8.17 -14.23 14.53
N GLY A 213 -7.00 -13.61 14.77
CA GLY A 213 -5.70 -14.28 14.66
C GLY A 213 -4.97 -14.14 13.32
N ALA A 214 -5.38 -13.23 12.44
CA ALA A 214 -4.56 -12.88 11.27
C ALA A 214 -3.22 -12.27 11.72
N GLU A 215 -2.15 -12.62 11.00
CA GLU A 215 -0.85 -11.96 11.09
C GLU A 215 -0.69 -11.02 9.90
N ILE A 216 -0.30 -9.78 10.18
CA ILE A 216 -0.24 -8.68 9.20
C ILE A 216 1.19 -8.18 9.12
N PHE A 217 1.76 -8.16 7.92
CA PHE A 217 3.13 -7.74 7.65
C PHE A 217 3.12 -6.57 6.66
N CYS A 218 3.50 -5.39 7.14
CA CYS A 218 3.66 -4.18 6.32
C CYS A 218 5.04 -4.15 5.64
N GLN A 219 5.20 -3.27 4.65
CA GLN A 219 6.43 -3.11 3.88
C GLN A 219 6.87 -4.40 3.15
N ALA A 220 5.93 -5.31 2.89
CA ALA A 220 6.14 -6.56 2.17
C ALA A 220 5.55 -6.46 0.75
N GLU A 221 6.40 -6.15 -0.24
CA GLU A 221 6.03 -6.06 -1.64
C GLU A 221 6.07 -7.44 -2.30
N VAL A 222 4.92 -8.05 -2.54
CA VAL A 222 4.85 -9.28 -3.35
C VAL A 222 5.21 -8.96 -4.79
N ARG A 223 6.17 -9.71 -5.35
CA ARG A 223 6.66 -9.54 -6.71
C ARG A 223 6.01 -10.50 -7.69
N HIS A 224 5.92 -11.79 -7.34
CA HIS A 224 5.32 -12.81 -8.19
C HIS A 224 4.92 -14.05 -7.39
N LEU A 225 4.16 -14.92 -8.04
CA LEU A 225 3.69 -16.19 -7.53
C LEU A 225 4.28 -17.33 -8.36
N GLU A 226 4.54 -18.43 -7.69
CA GLU A 226 4.98 -19.67 -8.31
C GLU A 226 4.14 -20.84 -7.79
N ARG A 227 3.85 -21.78 -8.67
CA ARG A 227 3.12 -23.00 -8.33
C ARG A 227 4.09 -24.05 -7.79
N ALA A 228 3.83 -24.56 -6.58
CA ALA A 228 4.64 -25.62 -5.96
C ALA A 228 3.74 -26.78 -5.50
N GLY A 229 3.63 -27.82 -6.35
CA GLY A 229 2.70 -28.92 -6.13
C GLY A 229 1.25 -28.42 -6.07
N ASP A 230 0.55 -28.71 -4.96
CA ASP A 230 -0.82 -28.24 -4.72
C ASP A 230 -0.91 -26.85 -4.06
N GLY A 231 0.24 -26.32 -3.60
CA GLY A 231 0.34 -25.01 -2.95
C GLY A 231 1.05 -23.97 -3.81
N TRP A 232 1.45 -22.89 -3.14
CA TRP A 232 2.04 -21.70 -3.75
C TRP A 232 3.28 -21.25 -3.01
N ILE A 233 4.25 -20.75 -3.76
CA ILE A 233 5.35 -19.94 -3.25
C ILE A 233 5.05 -18.48 -3.59
N VAL A 234 5.04 -17.62 -2.57
CA VAL A 234 4.78 -16.18 -2.71
C VAL A 234 6.09 -15.45 -2.50
N HIS A 235 6.65 -14.89 -3.57
CA HIS A 235 7.92 -14.19 -3.57
C HIS A 235 7.72 -12.70 -3.27
N PHE A 236 8.42 -12.17 -2.27
CA PHE A 236 8.26 -10.77 -1.83
C PHE A 236 9.59 -10.09 -1.49
N GLN A 237 9.61 -8.76 -1.58
CA GLN A 237 10.68 -7.92 -1.05
C GLN A 237 10.23 -7.24 0.25
N TYR A 238 11.16 -7.13 1.19
CA TYR A 238 10.94 -6.35 2.42
C TYR A 238 11.54 -4.96 2.21
N LEU A 239 10.67 -3.95 2.10
CA LEU A 239 11.00 -2.57 1.75
C LEU A 239 11.47 -1.78 2.98
N ASP A 240 12.20 -0.69 2.73
CA ASP A 240 12.77 0.24 3.73
C ASP A 240 13.58 -0.43 4.84
N SER A 241 14.12 -1.62 4.57
CA SER A 241 15.08 -2.28 5.44
C SER A 241 16.52 -2.04 4.97
N GLY A 242 16.72 -1.44 3.79
CA GLY A 242 18.03 -1.25 3.18
C GLY A 242 18.47 -2.39 2.28
N ARG A 243 17.69 -3.48 2.20
CA ARG A 243 17.97 -4.65 1.34
C ARG A 243 18.01 -4.26 -0.15
N GLU A 244 17.21 -3.29 -0.55
CA GLU A 244 17.17 -2.71 -1.88
C GLU A 244 18.54 -2.12 -2.31
N LYS A 245 19.32 -1.56 -1.37
CA LYS A 245 20.66 -1.02 -1.64
C LYS A 245 21.69 -2.09 -2.01
N PHE A 246 21.39 -3.35 -1.68
CA PHE A 246 22.22 -4.52 -1.97
C PHE A 246 21.69 -5.36 -3.13
N SER A 247 20.59 -4.95 -3.78
CA SER A 247 19.92 -5.78 -4.79
C SER A 247 19.58 -7.18 -4.27
N ALA A 248 19.16 -7.25 -3.00
CA ALA A 248 18.92 -8.52 -2.34
C ALA A 248 17.83 -9.34 -3.07
N PRO A 249 17.98 -10.67 -3.14
CA PRO A 249 16.93 -11.54 -3.67
C PRO A 249 15.60 -11.43 -2.91
N THR A 250 14.52 -11.87 -3.54
CA THR A 250 13.22 -11.99 -2.87
C THR A 250 13.28 -13.00 -1.73
N LEU A 251 12.53 -12.72 -0.66
CA LEU A 251 12.13 -13.71 0.33
C LEU A 251 10.93 -14.47 -0.22
N PHE A 252 10.59 -15.61 0.41
CA PHE A 252 9.35 -16.31 0.09
C PHE A 252 8.59 -16.79 1.32
N VAL A 253 7.28 -16.97 1.16
CA VAL A 253 6.44 -17.78 2.06
C VAL A 253 5.69 -18.84 1.26
N LYS A 254 5.37 -19.96 1.88
CA LYS A 254 4.54 -21.02 1.30
C LYS A 254 3.09 -20.88 1.78
N ALA A 255 2.12 -21.13 0.90
CA ALA A 255 0.71 -21.05 1.22
C ALA A 255 -0.12 -22.09 0.46
N ASP A 256 -1.12 -22.67 1.12
CA ASP A 256 -2.08 -23.56 0.47
C ASP A 256 -3.07 -22.80 -0.42
N ILE A 257 -3.40 -21.57 -0.04
CA ILE A 257 -4.33 -20.68 -0.75
C ILE A 257 -3.74 -19.29 -0.81
N VAL A 258 -3.78 -18.69 -2.00
CA VAL A 258 -3.39 -17.30 -2.23
C VAL A 258 -4.61 -16.50 -2.67
N VAL A 259 -4.87 -15.40 -1.97
CA VAL A 259 -5.85 -14.39 -2.36
C VAL A 259 -5.09 -13.11 -2.70
N VAL A 260 -5.08 -12.74 -3.97
CA VAL A 260 -4.48 -11.52 -4.50
C VAL A 260 -5.52 -10.39 -4.39
N SER A 261 -5.16 -9.32 -3.71
CA SER A 261 -6.01 -8.15 -3.44
C SER A 261 -5.17 -6.87 -3.34
N ALA A 262 -4.17 -6.75 -4.22
CA ALA A 262 -3.21 -5.65 -4.27
C ALA A 262 -3.75 -4.41 -5.02
N GLY A 263 -5.08 -4.34 -5.24
CA GLY A 263 -5.74 -3.33 -6.05
C GLY A 263 -5.65 -3.65 -7.54
N THR A 264 -6.43 -2.92 -8.34
CA THR A 264 -6.53 -3.10 -9.81
C THR A 264 -5.15 -3.19 -10.48
N LEU A 265 -4.27 -2.23 -10.17
CA LEU A 265 -2.93 -2.17 -10.75
C LEU A 265 -2.03 -3.27 -10.18
N GLY A 266 -1.89 -3.34 -8.84
CA GLY A 266 -0.97 -4.27 -8.20
C GLY A 266 -1.30 -5.74 -8.43
N SER A 267 -2.58 -6.13 -8.40
CA SER A 267 -3.01 -7.50 -8.68
C SER A 267 -2.71 -7.90 -10.12
N THR A 268 -2.99 -7.01 -11.07
CA THR A 268 -2.65 -7.24 -12.48
C THR A 268 -1.13 -7.36 -12.67
N GLU A 269 -0.36 -6.47 -12.03
CA GLU A 269 1.10 -6.43 -12.12
C GLU A 269 1.77 -7.72 -11.58
N ILE A 270 1.34 -8.20 -10.42
CA ILE A 270 1.83 -9.45 -9.81
C ILE A 270 1.54 -10.63 -10.73
N LEU A 271 0.34 -10.71 -11.30
CA LEU A 271 -0.03 -11.82 -12.17
C LEU A 271 0.70 -11.75 -13.53
N LEU A 272 0.92 -10.56 -14.08
CA LEU A 272 1.71 -10.38 -15.31
C LEU A 272 3.15 -10.91 -15.09
N ARG A 273 3.79 -10.53 -13.98
CA ARG A 273 5.13 -11.05 -13.62
C ARG A 273 5.12 -12.56 -13.41
N SER A 274 4.07 -13.09 -12.80
CA SER A 274 3.94 -14.53 -12.56
C SER A 274 3.79 -15.31 -13.86
N ARG A 275 3.01 -14.79 -14.82
CA ARG A 275 2.87 -15.35 -16.17
C ARG A 275 4.20 -15.34 -16.92
N ASP A 276 4.91 -14.23 -16.90
CA ASP A 276 6.20 -14.08 -17.60
C ASP A 276 7.29 -14.99 -17.00
N LYS A 277 7.08 -15.48 -15.77
CA LYS A 277 7.89 -16.49 -15.10
C LYS A 277 7.38 -17.93 -15.27
N GLY A 278 6.38 -18.16 -16.12
CA GLY A 278 5.93 -19.49 -16.52
C GLY A 278 4.61 -19.96 -15.93
N LEU A 279 3.92 -19.14 -15.11
CA LEU A 279 2.58 -19.49 -14.64
C LEU A 279 1.58 -19.42 -15.81
N SER A 280 0.85 -20.52 -16.06
CA SER A 280 -0.15 -20.56 -17.14
C SER A 280 -1.37 -19.72 -16.77
N MET A 281 -1.76 -18.79 -17.63
CA MET A 281 -2.86 -17.85 -17.35
C MET A 281 -3.66 -17.53 -18.61
N SER A 282 -4.82 -16.92 -18.39
CA SER A 282 -5.64 -16.33 -19.45
C SER A 282 -4.87 -15.28 -20.27
N ALA A 283 -5.08 -15.27 -21.58
CA ALA A 283 -4.55 -14.23 -22.48
C ALA A 283 -5.25 -12.87 -22.30
N ARG A 284 -6.33 -12.82 -21.51
CA ARG A 284 -7.05 -11.58 -21.16
C ARG A 284 -6.41 -10.82 -19.99
N LEU A 285 -5.34 -11.35 -19.40
CA LEU A 285 -4.62 -10.69 -18.31
C LEU A 285 -4.05 -9.34 -18.74
N GLY A 286 -4.43 -8.28 -18.01
CA GLY A 286 -4.09 -6.89 -18.31
C GLY A 286 -5.10 -6.19 -19.21
N GLU A 287 -6.06 -6.91 -19.81
CA GLU A 287 -7.05 -6.31 -20.70
C GLU A 287 -8.29 -5.81 -19.92
N ASN A 288 -9.13 -5.03 -20.61
CA ASN A 288 -10.42 -4.56 -20.13
C ASN A 288 -10.34 -3.68 -18.85
N MET A 289 -9.33 -2.80 -18.77
CA MET A 289 -9.24 -1.81 -17.71
C MET A 289 -10.24 -0.67 -17.96
N SER A 290 -10.90 -0.23 -16.89
CA SER A 290 -11.76 0.94 -16.83
C SER A 290 -11.19 1.98 -15.85
N GLY A 291 -11.34 3.26 -16.17
CA GLY A 291 -11.06 4.38 -15.26
C GLY A 291 -12.33 4.83 -14.52
N ASN A 292 -13.39 4.01 -14.59
CA ASN A 292 -14.73 4.26 -14.07
C ASN A 292 -15.38 5.55 -14.61
N GLY A 293 -14.94 5.98 -15.80
CA GLY A 293 -15.35 7.23 -16.42
C GLY A 293 -15.10 8.45 -15.53
N ASP A 294 -14.02 8.43 -14.74
CA ASP A 294 -13.65 9.52 -13.83
C ASP A 294 -13.38 10.83 -14.61
N ILE A 295 -14.00 11.92 -14.17
CA ILE A 295 -13.71 13.27 -14.67
C ILE A 295 -13.56 14.23 -13.48
N LEU A 296 -12.46 14.98 -13.45
CA LEU A 296 -12.19 16.03 -12.47
C LEU A 296 -12.32 17.40 -13.13
N GLY A 297 -12.94 18.34 -12.44
CA GLY A 297 -13.02 19.72 -12.91
C GLY A 297 -13.28 20.71 -11.80
N PHE A 298 -13.11 22.00 -12.10
CA PHE A 298 -13.23 23.05 -11.10
C PHE A 298 -14.05 24.23 -11.60
N GLY A 299 -15.01 24.67 -10.77
CA GLY A 299 -15.60 26.00 -10.87
C GLY A 299 -14.74 26.95 -10.06
N HIS A 300 -13.80 27.65 -10.70
CA HIS A 300 -12.87 28.56 -10.03
C HIS A 300 -13.49 29.95 -9.85
N ASN A 301 -13.16 30.62 -8.74
CA ASN A 301 -13.48 32.03 -8.51
C ASN A 301 -14.99 32.34 -8.60
N CYS A 302 -15.82 31.43 -8.09
CA CYS A 302 -17.27 31.56 -8.13
C CYS A 302 -17.79 32.79 -7.40
N GLU A 303 -19.03 33.20 -7.68
CA GLU A 303 -19.59 34.40 -7.05
C GLU A 303 -19.85 34.21 -5.56
N GLN A 304 -20.28 32.99 -5.20
CA GLN A 304 -20.57 32.60 -3.82
C GLN A 304 -19.37 31.88 -3.17
N PRO A 305 -19.17 32.04 -1.85
CA PRO A 305 -18.23 31.23 -1.11
C PRO A 305 -18.58 29.73 -1.21
N ILE A 306 -17.56 28.89 -1.39
CA ILE A 306 -17.71 27.43 -1.45
C ILE A 306 -17.15 26.77 -0.19
N ASN A 307 -16.06 27.33 0.37
CA ASN A 307 -15.37 26.77 1.52
C ASN A 307 -14.91 25.32 1.31
N GLY A 308 -14.27 25.05 0.17
CA GLY A 308 -13.83 23.71 -0.26
C GLY A 308 -12.40 23.33 0.12
N ILE A 309 -11.71 24.09 0.98
CA ILE A 309 -10.32 23.81 1.39
C ILE A 309 -10.32 23.30 2.83
N GLY A 310 -9.79 22.10 3.04
CA GLY A 310 -9.68 21.45 4.33
C GLY A 310 -8.73 22.16 5.29
N PHE A 311 -8.76 21.78 6.57
CA PHE A 311 -8.05 22.50 7.63
C PHE A 311 -6.54 22.29 7.59
N GLY A 312 -6.06 21.13 7.13
CA GLY A 312 -4.65 20.79 7.21
C GLY A 312 -4.15 20.85 8.65
N ALA A 313 -3.16 21.70 8.91
CA ALA A 313 -2.61 21.90 10.25
C ALA A 313 -3.38 22.91 11.13
N HIS A 314 -4.41 23.57 10.59
CA HIS A 314 -5.18 24.56 11.33
C HIS A 314 -6.09 23.92 12.40
N PRO A 315 -6.21 24.52 13.60
CA PRO A 315 -7.19 24.10 14.60
C PRO A 315 -8.63 24.26 14.10
N ALA A 316 -9.49 23.30 14.44
CA ALA A 316 -10.89 23.28 14.00
C ALA A 316 -11.74 24.48 14.45
N LYS A 317 -11.27 25.28 15.42
CA LYS A 317 -11.97 26.47 15.91
C LYS A 317 -11.70 27.72 15.07
N GLU A 318 -10.70 27.69 14.20
CA GLU A 318 -10.25 28.87 13.43
C GLU A 318 -10.93 29.00 12.07
N LEU A 319 -11.49 27.91 11.55
CA LEU A 319 -12.04 27.83 10.20
C LEU A 319 -13.51 27.41 10.21
N HIS A 320 -14.26 27.86 9.20
CA HIS A 320 -15.64 27.44 9.01
C HIS A 320 -15.70 25.95 8.63
N PRO A 321 -16.72 25.20 9.09
CA PRO A 321 -16.90 23.79 8.73
C PRO A 321 -16.88 23.57 7.21
N VAL A 322 -15.97 22.72 6.76
CA VAL A 322 -15.90 22.25 5.36
C VAL A 322 -16.80 21.03 5.18
N GLY A 323 -16.85 20.16 6.19
CA GLY A 323 -17.51 18.86 6.16
C GLY A 323 -16.60 17.74 5.66
N PRO A 324 -17.10 16.50 5.56
CA PRO A 324 -16.43 15.44 4.81
C PRO A 324 -16.13 15.86 3.37
N CYS A 325 -15.15 15.20 2.71
CA CYS A 325 -14.76 15.54 1.34
C CYS A 325 -15.95 15.56 0.38
N ILE A 326 -16.82 14.55 0.45
CA ILE A 326 -18.05 14.50 -0.33
C ILE A 326 -19.25 14.45 0.61
N THR A 327 -20.24 15.30 0.37
CA THR A 327 -21.47 15.38 1.16
C THR A 327 -22.74 15.43 0.33
N SER A 328 -22.63 15.67 -0.99
CA SER A 328 -23.78 15.66 -1.90
C SER A 328 -23.42 15.15 -3.29
N VAL A 329 -24.44 14.66 -3.99
CA VAL A 329 -24.36 14.15 -5.35
C VAL A 329 -25.51 14.68 -6.20
N ILE A 330 -25.21 14.95 -7.47
CA ILE A 330 -26.19 15.15 -8.54
C ILE A 330 -26.19 13.88 -9.39
N ASP A 331 -27.27 13.10 -9.31
CA ASP A 331 -27.38 11.80 -9.93
C ASP A 331 -28.22 11.87 -11.20
N MET A 332 -27.61 11.51 -12.33
CA MET A 332 -28.23 11.48 -13.67
C MET A 332 -28.11 10.09 -14.31
N ARG A 333 -27.97 9.04 -13.49
CA ARG A 333 -27.76 7.67 -13.99
C ARG A 333 -29.02 7.00 -14.55
N THR A 334 -30.19 7.64 -14.40
CA THR A 334 -31.47 7.17 -14.92
C THR A 334 -31.77 7.65 -16.34
N GLU A 335 -30.87 8.45 -16.95
CA GLU A 335 -31.04 8.94 -18.31
C GLU A 335 -31.05 7.82 -19.37
N GLY A 336 -31.71 8.09 -20.51
CA GLY A 336 -31.92 7.10 -21.57
C GLY A 336 -30.65 6.68 -22.30
N ASP A 337 -29.72 7.61 -22.58
CA ASP A 337 -28.43 7.30 -23.20
C ASP A 337 -27.43 6.83 -22.13
N TRP A 338 -26.88 5.64 -22.28
CA TRP A 338 -25.88 5.09 -21.38
C TRP A 338 -24.64 5.99 -21.23
N ARG A 339 -24.27 6.71 -22.30
CA ARG A 339 -23.08 7.60 -22.32
C ARG A 339 -23.28 8.86 -21.48
N SER A 340 -24.53 9.25 -21.24
CA SER A 340 -24.89 10.41 -20.43
C SER A 340 -25.15 10.05 -18.97
N ARG A 341 -25.17 8.77 -18.61
CA ARG A 341 -25.33 8.33 -17.22
C ARG A 341 -24.08 8.61 -16.41
N MET A 342 -24.24 9.43 -15.37
CA MET A 342 -23.16 9.81 -14.47
C MET A 342 -23.69 10.38 -13.17
N VAL A 343 -22.80 10.47 -12.19
CA VAL A 343 -22.97 11.27 -10.99
C VAL A 343 -22.00 12.44 -10.98
N ILE A 344 -22.40 13.58 -10.41
CA ILE A 344 -21.51 14.70 -10.10
C ILE A 344 -21.47 14.87 -8.58
N GLU A 345 -20.30 14.66 -8.00
CA GLU A 345 -20.04 14.85 -6.57
C GLU A 345 -19.26 16.13 -6.35
N GLU A 346 -19.56 16.81 -5.24
CA GLU A 346 -18.78 17.94 -4.77
C GLU A 346 -17.65 17.47 -3.85
N GLY A 347 -16.45 18.04 -3.98
CA GLY A 347 -15.25 17.64 -3.25
C GLY A 347 -14.61 18.76 -2.43
N SER A 348 -13.77 18.38 -1.45
CA SER A 348 -12.83 19.31 -0.81
C SER A 348 -11.37 18.92 -1.10
N ILE A 349 -10.52 19.95 -1.17
CA ILE A 349 -9.07 19.79 -1.29
C ILE A 349 -8.46 19.75 0.12
N PRO A 350 -7.54 18.83 0.43
CA PRO A 350 -6.83 18.84 1.71
C PRO A 350 -6.12 20.17 1.97
N GLY A 351 -6.14 20.65 3.21
CA GLY A 351 -5.50 21.91 3.59
C GLY A 351 -3.99 21.94 3.31
N ALA A 352 -3.34 20.76 3.35
CA ALA A 352 -1.94 20.58 2.98
C ALA A 352 -1.60 21.03 1.54
N LEU A 353 -2.59 20.99 0.63
CA LEU A 353 -2.45 21.36 -0.79
C LEU A 353 -3.01 22.75 -1.10
N GLY A 354 -3.67 23.42 -0.15
CA GLY A 354 -4.34 24.69 -0.42
C GLY A 354 -3.39 25.80 -0.90
N ARG A 355 -2.26 26.01 -0.20
CA ARG A 355 -1.31 27.09 -0.54
C ARG A 355 -0.69 26.95 -1.94
N PRO A 356 -0.15 25.78 -2.35
CA PRO A 356 0.35 25.62 -3.72
C PRO A 356 -0.76 25.73 -4.78
N MET A 357 -2.02 25.40 -4.45
CA MET A 357 -3.13 25.55 -5.39
C MET A 357 -3.48 27.00 -5.76
N VAL A 358 -3.14 28.00 -4.94
CA VAL A 358 -3.41 29.41 -5.25
C VAL A 358 -2.76 29.84 -6.58
N PRO A 359 -1.42 29.80 -6.74
CA PRO A 359 -0.79 30.17 -8.01
C PRO A 359 -1.14 29.20 -9.15
N SER A 360 -1.29 27.89 -8.87
CA SER A 360 -1.60 26.91 -9.90
C SER A 360 -2.98 27.16 -10.53
N MET A 361 -4.02 27.34 -9.72
CA MET A 361 -5.38 27.55 -10.24
C MET A 361 -5.54 28.89 -10.97
N ALA A 362 -4.86 29.95 -10.51
CA ALA A 362 -4.83 31.22 -11.24
C ALA A 362 -4.22 31.04 -12.65
N GLY A 363 -3.09 30.33 -12.75
CA GLY A 363 -2.46 30.03 -14.04
C GLY A 363 -3.33 29.16 -14.94
N PHE A 364 -4.02 28.14 -14.40
CA PHE A 364 -4.94 27.31 -15.19
C PHE A 364 -6.17 28.07 -15.65
N ALA A 365 -6.75 28.91 -14.79
CA ALA A 365 -7.87 29.76 -15.15
C ALA A 365 -7.52 30.72 -16.30
N GLU A 366 -6.30 31.24 -16.33
CA GLU A 366 -5.83 32.09 -17.44
C GLU A 366 -5.55 31.30 -18.73
N LEU A 367 -4.96 30.11 -18.63
CA LEU A 367 -4.54 29.32 -19.80
C LEU A 367 -5.69 28.57 -20.47
N ILE A 368 -6.58 27.95 -19.70
CA ILE A 368 -7.62 27.02 -20.18
C ILE A 368 -9.02 27.33 -19.62
N GLY A 369 -9.15 28.35 -18.78
CA GLY A 369 -10.41 28.70 -18.15
C GLY A 369 -11.42 29.30 -19.12
N LYS A 370 -12.70 28.98 -18.92
CA LYS A 370 -13.84 29.52 -19.66
C LYS A 370 -14.73 30.32 -18.70
N PRO A 371 -14.66 31.67 -18.69
CA PRO A 371 -15.48 32.49 -17.81
C PRO A 371 -16.97 32.34 -18.17
N THR A 372 -17.82 32.33 -17.16
CA THR A 372 -19.28 32.22 -17.34
C THR A 372 -19.93 33.59 -17.59
N ASP A 373 -19.24 34.67 -17.21
CA ASP A 373 -19.57 36.07 -17.49
C ASP A 373 -18.29 36.79 -17.93
N ASP A 374 -18.32 37.40 -19.11
CA ASP A 374 -17.18 38.11 -19.71
C ASP A 374 -17.26 39.65 -19.58
N SER A 375 -18.23 40.14 -18.81
CA SER A 375 -18.42 41.57 -18.54
C SER A 375 -17.19 42.19 -17.84
N PHE A 376 -16.94 43.47 -18.10
CA PHE A 376 -15.82 44.19 -17.49
C PHE A 376 -15.89 44.19 -15.96
N THR A 377 -17.09 44.29 -15.40
CA THR A 377 -17.34 44.24 -13.95
C THR A 377 -17.03 42.87 -13.36
N ALA A 378 -17.38 41.77 -14.05
CA ALA A 378 -17.03 40.42 -13.62
C ALA A 378 -15.52 40.19 -13.62
N LYS A 379 -14.82 40.62 -14.68
CA LYS A 379 -13.35 40.52 -14.79
C LYS A 379 -12.63 41.23 -13.65
N MET A 380 -13.08 42.44 -13.29
CA MET A 380 -12.51 43.17 -12.15
C MET A 380 -12.68 42.41 -10.83
N LYS A 381 -13.89 41.89 -10.56
CA LYS A 381 -14.16 41.09 -9.35
C LYS A 381 -13.32 39.82 -9.30
N TYR A 382 -13.11 39.16 -10.45
CA TYR A 382 -12.25 37.98 -10.50
C TYR A 382 -10.82 38.30 -10.12
N LYS A 383 -10.24 39.37 -10.69
CA LYS A 383 -8.87 39.80 -10.38
C LYS A 383 -8.71 40.27 -8.94
N GLU A 384 -9.71 40.94 -8.38
CA GLU A 384 -9.74 41.31 -6.96
C GLU A 384 -9.67 40.08 -6.05
N ARG A 385 -10.51 39.07 -6.29
CA ARG A 385 -10.50 37.82 -5.52
C ARG A 385 -9.24 36.99 -5.73
N GLU A 386 -8.65 36.98 -6.93
CA GLU A 386 -7.35 36.36 -7.17
C GLU A 386 -6.26 37.02 -6.33
N ALA A 387 -6.16 38.36 -6.36
CA ALA A 387 -5.20 39.11 -5.55
C ALA A 387 -5.39 38.86 -4.05
N GLU A 388 -6.64 38.74 -3.59
CA GLU A 388 -6.95 38.36 -2.22
C GLU A 388 -6.40 36.96 -1.85
N SER A 389 -6.58 35.94 -2.70
CA SER A 389 -6.01 34.61 -2.46
C SER A 389 -4.47 34.62 -2.41
N PHE A 390 -3.82 35.41 -3.27
CA PHE A 390 -2.36 35.56 -3.23
C PHE A 390 -1.89 36.16 -1.90
N LEU A 391 -2.56 37.23 -1.46
CA LEU A 391 -2.21 37.97 -0.24
C LEU A 391 -2.54 37.18 1.04
N ARG A 392 -3.76 36.65 1.16
CA ARG A 392 -4.31 36.08 2.40
C ARG A 392 -4.27 34.56 2.44
N GLY A 393 -4.03 33.89 1.32
CA GLY A 393 -3.94 32.44 1.23
C GLY A 393 -5.22 31.73 0.78
N PRO A 394 -5.24 30.39 0.87
CA PRO A 394 -6.24 29.55 0.20
C PRO A 394 -7.65 29.64 0.79
N TYR A 395 -7.79 30.16 2.01
CA TYR A 395 -9.07 30.32 2.69
C TYR A 395 -9.78 31.64 2.39
N TYR A 396 -9.25 32.44 1.45
CA TYR A 396 -9.81 33.73 1.04
C TYR A 396 -9.80 33.88 -0.48
N GLY A 397 -10.62 34.79 -1.01
CA GLY A 397 -10.63 35.14 -2.43
C GLY A 397 -11.06 34.02 -3.37
N ALA A 398 -10.40 33.93 -4.51
CA ALA A 398 -10.75 33.07 -5.64
C ALA A 398 -10.75 31.56 -5.28
N LEU A 399 -9.80 31.10 -4.47
CA LEU A 399 -9.72 29.69 -4.07
C LEU A 399 -10.78 29.31 -3.01
N HIS A 400 -11.13 30.23 -2.11
CA HIS A 400 -12.24 30.04 -1.16
C HIS A 400 -13.60 29.89 -1.87
N ASN A 401 -13.70 30.49 -3.06
CA ASN A 401 -14.84 30.42 -3.95
C ASN A 401 -14.65 29.36 -5.06
N MET A 402 -13.83 28.34 -4.84
CA MET A 402 -13.63 27.26 -5.81
C MET A 402 -14.45 26.03 -5.47
N GLN A 403 -15.25 25.56 -6.44
CA GLN A 403 -15.98 24.30 -6.39
C GLN A 403 -15.17 23.20 -7.07
N THR A 404 -14.94 22.10 -6.35
CA THR A 404 -14.35 20.88 -6.92
C THR A 404 -15.48 19.96 -7.37
N TYR A 405 -15.42 19.46 -8.60
CA TYR A 405 -16.37 18.51 -9.16
C TYR A 405 -15.68 17.19 -9.48
N LEU A 406 -16.32 16.10 -9.09
CA LEU A 406 -15.87 14.73 -9.34
C LEU A 406 -17.00 13.97 -10.03
N ILE A 407 -16.73 13.43 -11.21
CA ILE A 407 -17.70 12.63 -11.96
C ILE A 407 -17.26 11.18 -11.98
N MET A 408 -18.23 10.27 -11.86
CA MET A 408 -18.10 8.89 -12.30
C MET A 408 -19.13 8.65 -13.41
N SER A 409 -18.70 8.00 -14.49
CA SER A 409 -19.52 7.75 -15.69
C SER A 409 -19.16 6.42 -16.34
N HIS A 410 -19.66 6.15 -17.55
CA HIS A 410 -19.33 4.94 -18.28
C HIS A 410 -18.31 5.18 -19.40
N ASP A 411 -17.08 4.75 -19.19
CA ASP A 411 -16.09 4.56 -20.26
C ASP A 411 -16.27 3.21 -20.99
N ASN A 412 -15.56 3.06 -22.11
CA ASN A 412 -15.61 1.84 -22.92
C ASN A 412 -14.81 0.64 -22.35
N GLY A 413 -14.09 0.81 -21.24
CA GLY A 413 -13.30 -0.25 -20.60
C GLY A 413 -12.25 -0.90 -21.49
N LYS A 414 -11.64 -0.16 -22.42
CA LYS A 414 -10.62 -0.69 -23.37
C LYS A 414 -9.17 -0.43 -22.94
N GLY A 415 -8.93 -0.02 -21.70
CA GLY A 415 -7.58 0.18 -21.21
C GLY A 415 -6.83 -1.16 -21.12
N ARG A 416 -5.53 -1.12 -21.43
CA ARG A 416 -4.65 -2.28 -21.37
C ARG A 416 -3.47 -2.00 -20.44
N MET A 417 -3.20 -2.93 -19.54
CA MET A 417 -2.10 -2.89 -18.59
C MET A 417 -1.01 -3.88 -19.00
N VAL A 418 0.22 -3.39 -19.14
CA VAL A 418 1.38 -4.19 -19.56
C VAL A 418 2.60 -3.86 -18.71
N LEU A 419 3.53 -4.80 -18.58
CA LEU A 419 4.85 -4.52 -18.03
C LEU A 419 5.75 -3.97 -19.14
N ASP A 420 6.44 -2.87 -18.86
CA ASP A 420 7.50 -2.36 -19.73
C ASP A 420 8.84 -3.10 -19.51
N SER A 421 9.85 -2.77 -20.31
CA SER A 421 11.18 -3.38 -20.20
C SER A 421 11.92 -3.08 -18.90
N LYS A 422 11.41 -2.15 -18.07
CA LYS A 422 11.94 -1.78 -16.76
C LYS A 422 11.15 -2.43 -15.62
N ASP A 423 10.29 -3.41 -15.91
CA ASP A 423 9.43 -4.10 -14.94
C ASP A 423 8.44 -3.13 -14.23
N GLN A 424 8.00 -2.08 -14.92
CA GLN A 424 6.95 -1.16 -14.43
C GLN A 424 5.64 -1.41 -15.17
N LEU A 425 4.53 -1.38 -14.42
CA LEU A 425 3.19 -1.41 -15.01
C LEU A 425 2.91 -0.12 -15.78
N ARG A 426 2.41 -0.25 -17.01
CA ARG A 426 2.00 0.85 -17.88
C ARG A 426 0.59 0.65 -18.38
N ILE A 427 -0.12 1.77 -18.56
CA ILE A 427 -1.48 1.81 -19.08
C ILE A 427 -1.45 2.37 -20.50
N ASP A 428 -1.93 1.56 -21.45
CA ASP A 428 -2.17 1.94 -22.84
C ASP A 428 -3.68 2.08 -23.07
N TRP A 429 -4.12 3.30 -23.36
CA TRP A 429 -5.53 3.59 -23.64
C TRP A 429 -5.73 4.80 -24.57
N PRO A 430 -5.46 4.63 -25.88
CA PRO A 430 -5.57 5.71 -26.84
C PRO A 430 -7.02 6.25 -26.90
N GLY A 431 -7.15 7.58 -26.93
CA GLY A 431 -8.45 8.26 -27.10
C GLY A 431 -9.37 8.25 -25.88
N VAL A 432 -8.91 7.85 -24.69
CA VAL A 432 -9.79 7.79 -23.50
C VAL A 432 -10.38 9.15 -23.12
N GLY A 433 -9.60 10.24 -23.22
CA GLY A 433 -10.08 11.61 -22.95
C GLY A 433 -11.01 12.18 -24.03
N GLU A 434 -11.14 11.51 -25.18
CA GLU A 434 -11.96 11.96 -26.30
C GLU A 434 -13.33 11.25 -26.36
N GLN A 435 -13.59 10.35 -25.42
CA GLN A 435 -14.84 9.60 -25.36
C GLN A 435 -16.05 10.51 -25.07
N GLU A 436 -17.21 10.09 -25.56
CA GLU A 436 -18.43 10.91 -25.52
C GLU A 436 -18.88 11.24 -24.09
N ASN A 437 -18.73 10.30 -23.15
CA ASN A 437 -19.03 10.53 -21.74
C ASN A 437 -18.17 11.65 -21.14
N VAL A 438 -16.91 11.79 -21.57
CA VAL A 438 -16.00 12.86 -21.12
C VAL A 438 -16.48 14.22 -21.63
N LYS A 439 -16.88 14.32 -22.90
CA LYS A 439 -17.41 15.55 -23.48
C LYS A 439 -18.69 16.00 -22.79
N ILE A 440 -19.65 15.08 -22.61
CA ILE A 440 -20.92 15.35 -21.92
C ILE A 440 -20.65 15.76 -20.46
N GLY A 441 -19.75 15.07 -19.77
CA GLY A 441 -19.36 15.40 -18.40
C GLY A 441 -18.78 16.81 -18.29
N ASN A 442 -17.81 17.16 -19.13
CA ASN A 442 -17.22 18.51 -19.16
C ASN A 442 -18.24 19.61 -19.48
N GLU A 443 -19.20 19.35 -20.39
CA GLU A 443 -20.30 20.27 -20.67
C GLU A 443 -21.18 20.49 -19.42
N ARG A 444 -21.52 19.42 -18.70
CA ARG A 444 -22.32 19.51 -17.47
C ARG A 444 -21.58 20.23 -16.35
N LEU A 445 -20.27 20.05 -16.22
CA LEU A 445 -19.48 20.79 -15.24
C LEU A 445 -19.36 22.28 -15.61
N HIS A 446 -19.29 22.59 -16.91
CA HIS A 446 -19.38 23.97 -17.37
C HIS A 446 -20.73 24.60 -17.02
N LEU A 447 -21.85 23.91 -17.28
CA LEU A 447 -23.20 24.37 -16.90
C LEU A 447 -23.36 24.49 -15.38
N SER A 448 -22.81 23.54 -14.62
CA SER A 448 -22.79 23.58 -13.15
C SER A 448 -22.05 24.81 -12.65
N THR A 449 -20.91 25.15 -13.25
CA THR A 449 -20.14 26.37 -12.94
C THR A 449 -20.90 27.63 -13.34
N LYS A 450 -21.58 27.62 -14.48
CA LYS A 450 -22.44 28.74 -14.92
C LYS A 450 -23.55 29.04 -13.91
N ALA A 451 -24.10 28.03 -13.24
CA ALA A 451 -25.08 28.23 -12.16
C ALA A 451 -24.50 29.00 -10.95
N LEU A 452 -23.22 28.80 -10.65
CA LEU A 452 -22.53 29.45 -9.52
C LEU A 452 -21.95 30.82 -9.89
N GLY A 453 -21.81 31.09 -11.19
CA GLY A 453 -20.94 32.14 -11.74
C GLY A 453 -19.46 31.82 -11.46
N GLY A 454 -18.53 32.20 -12.33
CA GLY A 454 -17.10 31.96 -12.14
C GLY A 454 -16.37 31.58 -13.43
N ILE A 455 -15.28 30.84 -13.29
CA ILE A 455 -14.43 30.37 -14.39
C ILE A 455 -14.43 28.86 -14.39
N TRP A 456 -14.98 28.25 -15.44
CA TRP A 456 -14.89 26.80 -15.62
C TRP A 456 -13.47 26.43 -16.02
N VAL A 457 -12.81 25.60 -15.21
CA VAL A 457 -11.48 25.07 -15.48
C VAL A 457 -11.62 23.56 -15.68
N GLU A 458 -11.52 23.16 -16.94
CA GLU A 458 -11.43 21.76 -17.34
C GLU A 458 -10.16 21.14 -16.74
N ASN A 459 -10.23 19.86 -16.34
CA ASN A 459 -9.24 19.11 -15.57
C ASN A 459 -7.82 19.73 -15.53
N PRO A 460 -7.47 20.54 -14.51
CA PRO A 460 -6.20 21.27 -14.41
C PRO A 460 -4.99 20.36 -14.16
N ILE A 461 -5.19 19.05 -14.04
CA ILE A 461 -4.10 18.08 -14.05
C ILE A 461 -3.42 18.01 -15.45
N TRP A 462 -3.94 18.76 -16.42
CA TRP A 462 -3.33 19.14 -17.70
C TRP A 462 -2.02 19.95 -17.55
N THR A 463 -1.04 19.35 -16.90
CA THR A 463 0.33 19.85 -16.76
C THR A 463 1.24 19.11 -17.74
N ARG A 464 2.42 19.70 -18.01
CA ARG A 464 3.50 18.96 -18.69
C ARG A 464 3.92 17.71 -17.91
N LEU A 465 3.81 17.74 -16.58
CA LEU A 465 4.14 16.63 -15.67
C LEU A 465 3.21 15.43 -15.88
N LEU A 466 1.92 15.68 -16.12
CA LEU A 466 0.90 14.64 -16.23
C LEU A 466 0.42 14.46 -17.68
N LYS A 467 1.28 14.81 -18.65
CA LYS A 467 1.17 14.54 -20.09
C LYS A 467 -0.20 14.82 -20.72
N HIS A 468 -0.96 15.75 -20.14
CA HIS A 468 -2.27 16.17 -20.65
C HIS A 468 -3.29 15.01 -20.68
N SER A 469 -3.16 14.06 -19.74
CA SER A 469 -4.01 12.87 -19.63
C SER A 469 -5.07 12.98 -18.54
N ILE A 470 -6.13 12.16 -18.65
CA ILE A 470 -7.16 12.09 -17.60
C ILE A 470 -6.62 11.34 -16.38
N VAL A 471 -7.19 11.61 -15.21
CA VAL A 471 -6.81 10.96 -13.95
C VAL A 471 -7.99 10.17 -13.42
N SER A 472 -7.74 8.92 -13.05
CA SER A 472 -8.71 8.09 -12.34
C SER A 472 -8.22 7.82 -10.92
N VAL A 473 -9.15 7.87 -9.98
CA VAL A 473 -8.99 7.38 -8.60
C VAL A 473 -9.78 6.09 -8.38
N HIS A 474 -10.46 5.62 -9.41
CA HIS A 474 -11.30 4.43 -9.45
C HIS A 474 -10.87 3.45 -10.56
N PRO A 475 -9.59 3.03 -10.63
CA PRO A 475 -9.19 2.04 -11.62
C PRO A 475 -9.91 0.71 -11.36
N LEU A 476 -10.45 0.08 -12.41
CA LEU A 476 -11.15 -1.21 -12.39
C LEU A 476 -10.64 -2.10 -13.52
N GLY A 477 -10.74 -3.42 -13.36
CA GLY A 477 -10.39 -4.39 -14.43
C GLY A 477 -8.92 -4.79 -14.52
N GLY A 478 -8.52 -5.46 -15.61
CA GLY A 478 -7.20 -6.08 -15.75
C GLY A 478 -7.14 -7.56 -15.35
N CYS A 479 -7.91 -7.95 -14.34
CA CYS A 479 -8.14 -9.35 -13.96
C CYS A 479 -9.63 -9.70 -14.02
N VAL A 480 -10.34 -9.20 -15.05
CA VAL A 480 -11.80 -9.19 -15.10
C VAL A 480 -12.41 -10.59 -14.99
N MET A 481 -13.59 -10.67 -14.37
CA MET A 481 -14.41 -11.86 -14.40
C MET A 481 -14.81 -12.24 -15.83
N GLY A 482 -14.98 -13.54 -16.09
CA GLY A 482 -15.54 -14.08 -17.32
C GLY A 482 -16.14 -15.47 -17.12
N GLU A 483 -16.85 -15.97 -18.13
CA GLU A 483 -17.37 -17.35 -18.14
C GLU A 483 -16.23 -18.37 -18.31
N ASP A 484 -15.23 -18.00 -19.10
CA ASP A 484 -14.06 -18.79 -19.42
C ASP A 484 -12.81 -17.91 -19.61
N ALA A 485 -11.65 -18.56 -19.77
CA ALA A 485 -10.37 -17.90 -19.96
C ALA A 485 -10.23 -17.12 -21.27
N GLY A 486 -11.12 -17.31 -22.25
CA GLY A 486 -11.18 -16.49 -23.46
C GLY A 486 -11.83 -15.13 -23.23
N GLN A 487 -12.64 -14.99 -22.17
CA GLN A 487 -13.40 -13.78 -21.86
C GLN A 487 -12.84 -13.00 -20.67
N GLY A 488 -12.29 -13.69 -19.67
CA GLY A 488 -11.75 -13.09 -18.46
C GLY A 488 -10.50 -13.78 -17.92
N VAL A 489 -10.04 -13.32 -16.77
CA VAL A 489 -8.87 -13.84 -16.03
C VAL A 489 -9.29 -14.68 -14.85
N VAL A 490 -10.46 -14.37 -14.27
CA VAL A 490 -11.05 -15.12 -13.17
C VAL A 490 -12.47 -15.57 -13.50
N ASN A 491 -12.90 -16.66 -12.89
CA ASN A 491 -14.31 -17.07 -12.96
C ASN A 491 -15.19 -16.19 -12.04
N HIS A 492 -16.49 -16.49 -12.00
CA HIS A 492 -17.46 -15.76 -11.18
C HIS A 492 -17.17 -15.74 -9.66
N LYS A 493 -16.30 -16.61 -9.15
CA LYS A 493 -15.88 -16.67 -7.73
C LYS A 493 -14.59 -15.91 -7.45
N GLY A 494 -13.96 -15.36 -8.50
CA GLY A 494 -12.63 -14.78 -8.42
C GLY A 494 -11.48 -15.80 -8.53
N GLN A 495 -11.74 -17.07 -8.85
CA GLN A 495 -10.67 -18.07 -9.05
C GLN A 495 -9.98 -17.84 -10.39
N VAL A 496 -8.65 -17.82 -10.40
CA VAL A 496 -7.85 -17.55 -11.60
C VAL A 496 -7.91 -18.72 -12.57
N PHE A 497 -8.20 -18.46 -13.84
CA PHE A 497 -8.14 -19.47 -14.90
C PHE A 497 -6.70 -19.95 -15.11
N SER A 498 -6.52 -21.27 -15.20
CA SER A 498 -5.20 -21.92 -15.28
C SER A 498 -4.68 -22.16 -16.70
N SER A 499 -5.38 -21.64 -17.71
CA SER A 499 -5.09 -21.81 -19.13
C SER A 499 -5.53 -20.59 -19.92
N ASN A 500 -5.16 -20.54 -21.20
CA ASN A 500 -5.59 -19.48 -22.13
C ASN A 500 -7.02 -19.66 -22.68
N SER A 501 -7.65 -20.80 -22.41
CA SER A 501 -8.97 -21.18 -22.93
C SER A 501 -9.67 -22.17 -21.98
N GLY A 502 -10.99 -22.26 -22.07
CA GLY A 502 -11.80 -23.13 -21.23
C GLY A 502 -12.02 -22.62 -19.81
N THR A 503 -12.61 -23.47 -18.96
CA THR A 503 -13.12 -23.09 -17.62
C THR A 503 -12.27 -23.60 -16.46
N HIS A 504 -11.12 -24.23 -16.75
CA HIS A 504 -10.23 -24.75 -15.70
C HIS A 504 -9.61 -23.61 -14.90
N VAL A 505 -9.61 -23.78 -13.58
CA VAL A 505 -9.09 -22.78 -12.63
C VAL A 505 -8.06 -23.38 -11.70
N TYR A 506 -7.18 -22.52 -11.21
CA TYR A 506 -6.43 -22.78 -10.00
C TYR A 506 -7.37 -22.70 -8.78
N ALA A 507 -7.83 -23.84 -8.28
CA ALA A 507 -8.80 -23.92 -7.18
C ALA A 507 -8.34 -23.23 -5.86
N SER A 508 -7.04 -22.93 -5.74
CA SER A 508 -6.41 -22.28 -4.58
C SER A 508 -5.84 -20.88 -4.85
N LEU A 509 -6.09 -20.28 -6.03
CA LEU A 509 -5.64 -18.92 -6.35
C LEU A 509 -6.83 -18.03 -6.72
N TYR A 510 -6.99 -16.93 -5.98
CA TYR A 510 -8.12 -16.02 -6.09
C TYR A 510 -7.64 -14.58 -6.33
N VAL A 511 -8.44 -13.79 -7.04
CA VAL A 511 -8.38 -12.32 -7.04
C VAL A 511 -9.71 -11.79 -6.50
N THR A 512 -9.66 -10.84 -5.57
CA THR A 512 -10.87 -10.33 -4.91
C THR A 512 -10.83 -8.83 -4.66
N ASP A 513 -10.39 -8.03 -5.63
CA ASP A 513 -10.35 -6.57 -5.54
C ASP A 513 -10.94 -5.88 -6.79
N GLY A 514 -10.66 -4.60 -7.00
CA GLY A 514 -11.13 -3.86 -8.18
C GLY A 514 -10.71 -4.46 -9.53
N ALA A 515 -9.68 -5.31 -9.56
CA ALA A 515 -9.20 -5.92 -10.79
C ALA A 515 -10.22 -6.88 -11.42
N VAL A 516 -11.13 -7.46 -10.62
CA VAL A 516 -12.12 -8.44 -11.12
C VAL A 516 -13.36 -7.80 -11.72
N ILE A 517 -13.55 -6.49 -11.55
CA ILE A 517 -14.75 -5.77 -12.00
C ILE A 517 -14.66 -5.57 -13.53
N PRO A 518 -15.61 -6.11 -14.32
CA PRO A 518 -15.47 -6.16 -15.78
C PRO A 518 -15.92 -4.89 -16.53
N THR A 519 -16.56 -3.94 -15.83
CA THR A 519 -17.16 -2.74 -16.43
C THR A 519 -16.94 -1.50 -15.55
N SER A 520 -17.12 -0.32 -16.14
CA SER A 520 -17.38 0.90 -15.37
C SER A 520 -18.67 0.76 -14.57
N LEU A 521 -18.74 1.40 -13.41
CA LEU A 521 -19.88 1.37 -12.48
C LEU A 521 -20.66 2.69 -12.47
N ALA A 522 -20.08 3.77 -12.97
CA ALA A 522 -20.61 5.14 -12.90
C ALA A 522 -20.96 5.62 -11.47
N VAL A 523 -20.36 4.99 -10.46
CA VAL A 523 -20.37 5.37 -9.04
C VAL A 523 -19.06 4.96 -8.40
N ASN A 524 -18.77 5.47 -7.20
CA ASN A 524 -17.57 5.09 -6.46
C ASN A 524 -17.57 3.56 -6.21
N PRO A 525 -16.48 2.86 -6.53
CA PRO A 525 -16.49 1.41 -6.65
C PRO A 525 -16.36 0.68 -5.32
N LEU A 526 -16.06 1.37 -4.21
CA LEU A 526 -15.66 0.71 -2.96
C LEU A 526 -16.71 -0.29 -2.47
N LEU A 527 -18.00 0.07 -2.59
CA LEU A 527 -19.08 -0.75 -2.06
C LEU A 527 -19.29 -2.00 -2.92
N THR A 528 -19.24 -1.87 -4.25
CA THR A 528 -19.31 -3.00 -5.18
C THR A 528 -18.11 -3.93 -5.03
N ILE A 529 -16.88 -3.38 -4.93
CA ILE A 529 -15.69 -4.18 -4.66
C ILE A 529 -15.87 -4.97 -3.36
N SER A 530 -16.38 -4.32 -2.31
CA SER A 530 -16.62 -4.96 -1.02
C SER A 530 -17.67 -6.07 -1.12
N ALA A 531 -18.78 -5.82 -1.83
CA ALA A 531 -19.86 -6.78 -2.00
C ALA A 531 -19.42 -8.02 -2.81
N VAL A 532 -18.68 -7.82 -3.90
CA VAL A 532 -18.10 -8.91 -4.68
C VAL A 532 -17.09 -9.71 -3.85
N SER A 533 -16.27 -9.04 -3.04
CA SER A 533 -15.29 -9.70 -2.16
C SER A 533 -15.97 -10.53 -1.07
N GLU A 534 -17.00 -10.00 -0.41
CA GLU A 534 -17.81 -10.72 0.58
C GLU A 534 -18.47 -11.95 -0.04
N ARG A 535 -19.05 -11.80 -1.24
CA ARG A 535 -19.63 -12.91 -1.99
C ARG A 535 -18.58 -13.98 -2.30
N ASN A 536 -17.41 -13.59 -2.82
CA ASN A 536 -16.35 -14.53 -3.21
C ASN A 536 -15.78 -15.28 -2.00
N MET A 537 -15.59 -14.60 -0.87
CA MET A 537 -15.14 -15.25 0.37
C MET A 537 -16.20 -16.20 0.95
N GLY A 538 -17.49 -15.83 0.87
CA GLY A 538 -18.58 -16.73 1.24
C GLY A 538 -18.63 -17.99 0.37
N LEU A 539 -18.43 -17.85 -0.94
CA LEU A 539 -18.38 -18.98 -1.89
C LEU A 539 -17.14 -19.86 -1.65
N LEU A 540 -15.96 -19.26 -1.40
CA LEU A 540 -14.75 -20.00 -1.04
C LEU A 540 -14.97 -20.83 0.23
N ALA A 541 -15.57 -20.25 1.27
CA ALA A 541 -15.89 -20.95 2.49
C ALA A 541 -16.87 -22.11 2.25
N ALA A 542 -17.94 -21.86 1.48
CA ALA A 542 -18.93 -22.89 1.12
C ALA A 542 -18.30 -24.05 0.35
N ASP A 543 -17.47 -23.77 -0.67
CA ASP A 543 -16.76 -24.78 -1.47
C ASP A 543 -15.87 -25.70 -0.62
N ARG A 544 -15.46 -25.24 0.57
CA ARG A 544 -14.59 -25.97 1.49
C ARG A 544 -15.29 -26.43 2.77
N GLY A 545 -16.60 -26.25 2.88
CA GLY A 545 -17.38 -26.62 4.07
C GLY A 545 -16.98 -25.82 5.32
N TRP A 546 -16.47 -24.60 5.16
CA TRP A 546 -16.09 -23.73 6.26
C TRP A 546 -17.26 -22.85 6.68
N GLN A 547 -17.39 -22.62 7.99
CA GLN A 547 -18.37 -21.70 8.57
C GLN A 547 -17.68 -20.39 8.93
N ILE A 548 -18.20 -19.27 8.44
CA ILE A 548 -17.72 -17.93 8.81
C ILE A 548 -18.64 -17.42 9.93
N ASP A 549 -18.09 -17.14 11.11
CA ASP A 549 -18.82 -16.43 12.16
C ASP A 549 -18.89 -14.94 11.82
N TYR A 550 -20.10 -14.41 11.57
CA TYR A 550 -20.34 -12.99 11.27
C TYR A 550 -20.74 -12.17 12.50
N THR A 551 -20.68 -12.72 13.70
CA THR A 551 -21.13 -12.06 14.94
C THR A 551 -20.29 -10.82 15.27
N LEU A 552 -20.98 -9.75 15.69
CA LEU A 552 -20.42 -8.48 16.16
C LEU A 552 -21.05 -8.10 17.52
N PRO A 553 -20.35 -7.34 18.38
CA PRO A 553 -19.00 -6.81 18.18
C PRO A 553 -17.91 -7.88 18.29
N SER A 554 -16.78 -7.70 17.58
CA SER A 554 -15.61 -8.57 17.77
C SER A 554 -14.85 -8.20 19.04
N ALA A 555 -14.34 -9.18 19.78
CA ALA A 555 -13.53 -8.93 20.97
C ALA A 555 -12.07 -8.62 20.59
N PRO A 556 -11.47 -7.51 21.10
CA PRO A 556 -10.06 -7.23 20.90
C PRO A 556 -9.17 -8.37 21.39
N ARG A 557 -8.14 -8.72 20.61
CA ARG A 557 -7.07 -9.60 21.10
C ARG A 557 -6.38 -8.96 22.32
N LYS A 558 -5.83 -9.77 23.24
CA LYS A 558 -5.10 -9.27 24.42
C LYS A 558 -4.10 -8.19 24.02
N HIS A 559 -4.08 -7.09 24.78
CA HIS A 559 -3.22 -5.94 24.56
C HIS A 559 -1.75 -6.38 24.43
N VAL A 560 -1.13 -6.10 23.28
CA VAL A 560 0.31 -6.26 23.08
C VAL A 560 1.01 -5.07 23.75
N ALA A 561 2.05 -5.29 24.53
CA ALA A 561 2.79 -4.19 25.16
C ALA A 561 3.28 -3.19 24.09
N PRO A 562 3.33 -1.88 24.39
CA PRO A 562 3.84 -0.88 23.44
C PRO A 562 5.24 -1.26 22.97
N ALA A 563 5.50 -1.07 21.67
CA ALA A 563 6.81 -1.33 21.10
C ALA A 563 7.87 -0.43 21.77
N THR A 564 9.02 -1.01 22.11
CA THR A 564 10.15 -0.27 22.69
C THR A 564 11.03 0.31 21.59
N LEU A 565 11.80 1.37 21.92
CA LEU A 565 12.80 1.94 21.02
C LEU A 565 13.77 0.83 20.59
N GLY A 566 13.89 0.62 19.28
CA GLY A 566 14.72 -0.44 18.71
C GLY A 566 15.73 0.10 17.71
N VAL A 567 16.58 -0.77 17.17
CA VAL A 567 17.51 -0.47 16.09
C VAL A 567 17.47 -1.58 15.05
N GLN A 568 17.56 -1.20 13.77
CA GLN A 568 17.65 -2.12 12.65
C GLN A 568 18.77 -1.69 11.72
N PHE A 569 19.46 -2.65 11.11
CA PHE A 569 20.41 -2.43 10.03
C PHE A 569 20.45 -3.65 9.11
N THR A 570 20.90 -3.46 7.87
CA THR A 570 21.07 -4.52 6.89
C THR A 570 22.50 -4.60 6.44
N GLU A 571 23.02 -5.82 6.36
CA GLU A 571 24.39 -6.10 5.94
C GLU A 571 24.45 -7.19 4.86
N THR A 572 25.57 -7.22 4.15
CA THR A 572 25.91 -8.25 3.18
C THR A 572 27.34 -8.72 3.40
N MET A 573 27.54 -10.03 3.39
CA MET A 573 28.87 -10.65 3.43
C MET A 573 28.99 -11.68 2.32
N LYS A 574 30.20 -11.88 1.81
CA LYS A 574 30.51 -12.77 0.68
C LYS A 574 31.74 -13.60 0.97
N GLY A 575 31.78 -14.83 0.51
CA GLY A 575 32.95 -15.69 0.65
C GLY A 575 32.74 -17.07 0.07
N TYR A 576 33.44 -18.04 0.64
CA TYR A 576 33.46 -19.41 0.14
C TYR A 576 33.40 -20.40 1.29
N PHE A 577 32.81 -21.56 1.02
CA PHE A 577 32.76 -22.68 1.96
C PHE A 577 33.07 -23.99 1.27
N SER A 578 33.58 -24.96 2.02
CA SER A 578 33.87 -26.29 1.52
C SER A 578 33.16 -27.37 2.35
N ARG A 579 32.67 -28.39 1.65
CA ARG A 579 32.06 -29.59 2.23
C ARG A 579 33.08 -30.64 2.63
N ALA A 580 34.37 -30.43 2.32
CA ALA A 580 35.46 -31.37 2.60
C ALA A 580 35.96 -31.29 4.06
N PHE A 581 35.56 -30.26 4.82
CA PHE A 581 36.07 -29.96 6.16
C PHE A 581 35.01 -30.25 7.23
N THR A 582 34.64 -31.52 7.34
CA THR A 582 33.71 -32.09 8.33
C THR A 582 34.49 -33.08 9.21
N PRO A 583 34.94 -32.69 10.43
CA PRO A 583 34.03 -32.58 11.57
C PRO A 583 34.03 -31.22 12.27
N ALA A 584 32.92 -30.96 12.97
CA ALA A 584 32.70 -29.83 13.86
C ALA A 584 33.75 -29.79 15.01
N GLN A 585 34.02 -28.60 15.53
CA GLN A 585 34.74 -28.33 16.80
C GLN A 585 36.27 -28.17 16.72
N SER A 586 36.71 -27.12 16.04
CA SER A 586 37.96 -26.49 16.40
C SER A 586 37.75 -24.98 16.54
N THR A 587 38.27 -24.38 17.60
CA THR A 587 38.49 -22.92 17.71
C THR A 587 39.62 -22.45 16.78
N ASP A 588 40.29 -23.37 16.08
CA ASP A 588 41.33 -23.05 15.13
C ASP A 588 40.74 -22.42 13.87
N LEU A 589 40.87 -21.10 13.81
CA LEU A 589 40.47 -20.27 12.68
C LEU A 589 41.15 -20.70 11.37
N LYS A 590 42.32 -21.37 11.43
CA LYS A 590 43.02 -21.88 10.24
C LYS A 590 42.22 -22.96 9.49
N VAL A 591 41.35 -23.70 10.18
CA VAL A 591 40.49 -24.70 9.54
C VAL A 591 39.46 -24.02 8.66
N TYR A 592 38.85 -22.93 9.15
CA TYR A 592 37.91 -22.13 8.37
C TYR A 592 38.59 -21.50 7.15
N GLU A 593 39.77 -20.91 7.34
CA GLU A 593 40.57 -20.33 6.25
C GLU A 593 40.97 -21.37 5.18
N ALA A 594 41.38 -22.57 5.60
CA ALA A 594 41.68 -23.67 4.67
C ALA A 594 40.42 -24.13 3.91
N ALA A 595 39.28 -24.21 4.61
CA ALA A 595 38.00 -24.56 4.00
C ALA A 595 37.52 -23.50 3.00
N ALA A 596 37.72 -22.20 3.30
CA ALA A 596 37.41 -21.11 2.39
C ALA A 596 38.26 -21.17 1.11
N LYS A 597 39.59 -21.35 1.24
CA LYS A 597 40.49 -21.52 0.07
C LYS A 597 40.12 -22.72 -0.78
N ARG A 598 39.72 -23.83 -0.15
CA ARG A 598 39.25 -25.01 -0.89
C ARG A 598 37.91 -24.73 -1.58
N GLY A 599 36.98 -24.06 -0.89
CA GLY A 599 35.70 -23.65 -1.45
C GLY A 599 35.85 -22.73 -2.66
N GLU A 600 36.82 -21.83 -2.63
CA GLU A 600 37.19 -20.98 -3.77
C GLU A 600 37.70 -21.81 -4.95
N ALA A 601 38.63 -22.75 -4.69
CA ALA A 601 39.14 -23.66 -5.72
C ALA A 601 38.06 -24.57 -6.32
N ASP A 602 37.07 -24.97 -5.52
CA ASP A 602 35.92 -25.79 -5.93
C ASP A 602 34.75 -24.96 -6.50
N ASN A 603 34.90 -23.63 -6.60
CA ASN A 603 33.86 -22.68 -7.03
C ASN A 603 32.54 -22.86 -6.26
N SER A 604 32.62 -22.87 -4.93
CA SER A 604 31.49 -23.01 -4.00
C SER A 604 31.26 -21.70 -3.21
N PRO A 605 30.74 -20.65 -3.87
CA PRO A 605 30.51 -19.36 -3.24
C PRO A 605 29.35 -19.42 -2.24
N ILE A 606 29.43 -18.54 -1.24
CA ILE A 606 28.33 -18.25 -0.32
C ILE A 606 28.27 -16.75 -0.05
N ASP A 607 27.07 -16.18 -0.13
CA ASP A 607 26.80 -14.81 0.28
C ASP A 607 25.45 -14.70 0.99
N PHE A 608 25.30 -13.66 1.81
CA PHE A 608 24.01 -13.34 2.40
C PHE A 608 23.71 -11.86 2.33
N THR A 609 22.42 -11.54 2.43
CA THR A 609 21.95 -10.22 2.82
C THR A 609 20.97 -10.37 3.98
N LEU A 610 21.34 -9.89 5.16
CA LEU A 610 20.57 -10.05 6.40
C LEU A 610 20.15 -8.70 6.95
N THR A 611 18.91 -8.60 7.40
CA THR A 611 18.38 -7.49 8.18
C THR A 611 18.32 -7.92 9.65
N ILE A 612 19.09 -7.23 10.48
CA ILE A 612 19.16 -7.46 11.93
C ILE A 612 18.29 -6.41 12.61
N THR A 613 17.47 -6.86 13.55
CA THR A 613 16.53 -6.02 14.30
C THR A 613 16.61 -6.31 15.79
N ALA A 614 16.98 -5.30 16.57
CA ALA A 614 16.87 -5.32 18.02
C ALA A 614 15.65 -4.49 18.43
N ASN A 615 14.59 -5.15 18.91
CA ASN A 615 13.34 -4.50 19.29
C ASN A 615 13.45 -3.67 20.58
N ASN A 616 14.55 -3.81 21.34
CA ASN A 616 14.80 -3.05 22.56
C ASN A 616 16.27 -2.63 22.65
N LEU A 617 16.54 -1.38 22.27
CA LEU A 617 17.87 -0.79 22.26
C LEU A 617 18.48 -0.72 23.67
N ASN A 618 17.67 -0.43 24.70
CA ASN A 618 18.17 -0.39 26.08
C ASN A 618 18.68 -1.75 26.53
N ARG A 619 17.94 -2.81 26.19
CA ARG A 619 18.28 -4.19 26.50
C ARG A 619 19.52 -4.61 25.75
N MET A 620 19.59 -4.30 24.46
CA MET A 620 20.76 -4.56 23.61
C MET A 620 22.06 -3.94 24.15
N ILE A 621 21.99 -2.71 24.68
CA ILE A 621 23.17 -2.03 25.22
C ILE A 621 23.59 -2.58 26.60
N LYS A 622 22.62 -3.02 27.42
CA LYS A 622 22.86 -3.38 28.83
C LYS A 622 23.08 -4.88 29.08
N GLU A 623 22.50 -5.74 28.26
CA GLU A 623 22.53 -7.19 28.43
C GLU A 623 23.45 -7.81 27.36
N PRO A 624 24.66 -8.28 27.70
CA PRO A 624 25.62 -8.84 26.75
C PRO A 624 25.10 -10.07 25.98
N GLU A 625 24.15 -10.81 26.57
CA GLU A 625 23.51 -11.98 25.93
C GLU A 625 22.25 -11.60 25.13
N HIS A 626 21.96 -10.30 24.93
CA HIS A 626 20.76 -9.88 24.23
C HIS A 626 20.73 -10.40 22.79
N ALA A 627 19.65 -11.12 22.46
CA ALA A 627 19.35 -11.61 21.14
C ALA A 627 18.57 -10.55 20.33
N ALA A 628 19.18 -10.06 19.26
CA ALA A 628 18.46 -9.41 18.16
C ALA A 628 17.94 -10.49 17.20
N THR A 629 16.83 -10.21 16.50
CA THR A 629 16.31 -11.10 15.46
C THR A 629 16.98 -10.80 14.13
N LEU A 630 17.24 -11.81 13.31
CA LEU A 630 17.73 -11.64 11.94
C LEU A 630 16.88 -12.42 10.94
N VAL A 631 16.67 -11.81 9.77
CA VAL A 631 15.96 -12.38 8.62
C VAL A 631 16.66 -11.96 7.34
N GLY A 632 16.56 -12.74 6.26
CA GLY A 632 17.16 -12.35 5.00
C GLY A 632 17.30 -13.50 4.02
N THR A 633 18.30 -13.38 3.15
CA THR A 633 18.53 -14.34 2.07
C THR A 633 19.98 -14.81 2.09
N VAL A 634 20.19 -16.09 1.80
CA VAL A 634 21.53 -16.68 1.62
C VAL A 634 21.60 -17.29 0.23
N ASN A 635 22.58 -16.90 -0.58
CA ASN A 635 22.88 -17.52 -1.85
C ASN A 635 24.01 -18.53 -1.63
N ALA A 636 23.75 -19.81 -1.91
CA ALA A 636 24.74 -20.87 -1.83
C ALA A 636 24.41 -21.94 -2.89
N PRO A 637 24.87 -21.75 -4.15
CA PRO A 637 24.52 -22.64 -5.28
C PRO A 637 24.83 -24.13 -5.03
N SER A 638 25.85 -24.42 -4.22
CA SER A 638 26.23 -25.79 -3.82
C SER A 638 25.24 -26.45 -2.84
N LEU A 639 24.31 -25.69 -2.24
CA LEU A 639 23.23 -26.18 -1.38
C LEU A 639 21.86 -26.13 -2.07
N SER A 640 21.58 -25.05 -2.79
CA SER A 640 20.32 -24.82 -3.49
C SER A 640 20.58 -23.95 -4.72
N PRO A 641 19.98 -24.26 -5.88
CA PRO A 641 20.10 -23.43 -7.08
C PRO A 641 19.43 -22.06 -6.92
N GLN A 642 18.45 -21.94 -6.02
CA GLN A 642 17.75 -20.70 -5.69
C GLN A 642 18.20 -20.16 -4.32
N PRO A 643 18.10 -18.83 -4.09
CA PRO A 643 18.36 -18.21 -2.80
C PRO A 643 17.57 -18.88 -1.67
N LEU A 644 18.23 -19.17 -0.54
CA LEU A 644 17.60 -19.69 0.66
C LEU A 644 17.02 -18.54 1.50
N THR A 645 15.88 -18.77 2.15
CA THR A 645 15.32 -17.81 3.12
C THR A 645 15.91 -18.07 4.50
N ALA A 646 16.56 -17.05 5.07
CA ALA A 646 17.00 -17.03 6.46
C ALA A 646 15.85 -16.57 7.37
N SER A 647 15.49 -17.41 8.33
CA SER A 647 14.39 -17.21 9.28
C SER A 647 14.76 -17.68 10.68
N ASN A 648 13.95 -17.29 11.66
CA ASN A 648 14.14 -17.63 13.08
C ASN A 648 15.56 -17.34 13.58
N GLY A 649 16.20 -16.31 13.01
CA GLY A 649 17.59 -16.07 13.25
C GLY A 649 17.82 -15.23 14.50
N VAL A 650 18.93 -15.50 15.18
CA VAL A 650 19.39 -14.84 16.38
C VAL A 650 20.76 -14.22 16.10
N PHE A 651 20.88 -12.93 16.43
CA PHE A 651 22.13 -12.19 16.39
C PHE A 651 22.50 -11.73 17.82
N ASN A 652 23.68 -12.10 18.27
CA ASN A 652 24.24 -11.63 19.54
C ASN A 652 25.44 -10.72 19.26
N LEU A 653 25.42 -9.51 19.82
CA LEU A 653 26.46 -8.52 19.60
C LEU A 653 27.41 -8.47 20.80
N PHE A 654 28.68 -8.82 20.58
CA PHE A 654 29.76 -8.79 21.59
C PHE A 654 29.52 -9.69 22.82
N GLU A 655 28.97 -10.89 22.61
CA GLU A 655 28.83 -11.90 23.66
C GLU A 655 30.22 -12.37 24.13
N GLN A 656 30.43 -12.51 25.44
CA GLN A 656 31.72 -13.00 25.96
C GLN A 656 31.94 -14.46 25.59
N TYR A 657 33.12 -14.76 25.03
CA TYR A 657 33.45 -16.13 24.70
C TYR A 657 33.94 -16.88 25.95
N GLN A 658 33.07 -17.71 26.54
CA GLN A 658 33.35 -18.39 27.81
C GLN A 658 34.62 -19.26 27.82
N GLN A 659 35.06 -19.75 26.65
CA GLN A 659 36.26 -20.60 26.55
C GLN A 659 37.57 -19.82 26.46
N GLN A 660 37.54 -18.51 26.18
CA GLN A 660 38.75 -17.67 26.10
C GLN A 660 38.49 -16.28 26.67
N ALA A 661 39.12 -15.98 27.82
CA ALA A 661 39.03 -14.67 28.45
C ALA A 661 39.57 -13.57 27.51
N GLY A 662 38.90 -12.42 27.49
CA GLY A 662 39.28 -11.29 26.65
C GLY A 662 38.92 -11.43 25.16
N VAL A 663 38.06 -12.39 24.80
CA VAL A 663 37.52 -12.51 23.43
C VAL A 663 36.01 -12.35 23.45
N ARG A 664 35.49 -11.49 22.56
CA ARG A 664 34.05 -11.30 22.36
C ARG A 664 33.66 -11.83 20.98
N HIS A 665 32.50 -12.47 20.89
CA HIS A 665 31.94 -12.93 19.63
C HIS A 665 30.74 -12.09 19.20
N MET A 666 30.64 -11.85 17.89
CA MET A 666 29.35 -11.52 17.27
C MET A 666 28.80 -12.80 16.65
N LYS A 667 27.73 -13.37 17.21
CA LYS A 667 27.20 -14.68 16.76
C LYS A 667 25.97 -14.51 15.87
N TYR A 668 25.89 -15.38 14.87
CA TYR A 668 24.81 -15.47 13.89
C TYR A 668 24.33 -16.91 13.88
N ASP A 669 23.08 -17.12 14.23
CA ASP A 669 22.45 -18.43 14.21
C ASP A 669 21.12 -18.33 13.48
N MET A 670 20.91 -19.07 12.40
CA MET A 670 19.69 -18.95 11.61
C MET A 670 19.31 -20.23 10.89
N LYS A 671 18.00 -20.45 10.78
CA LYS A 671 17.44 -21.49 9.93
C LYS A 671 17.41 -20.99 8.49
N LEU A 672 17.93 -21.79 7.57
CA LEU A 672 17.84 -21.58 6.14
C LEU A 672 16.85 -22.57 5.53
N THR A 673 15.86 -22.08 4.80
CA THR A 673 14.89 -22.91 4.11
C THR A 673 14.99 -22.68 2.61
N ALA A 674 15.20 -23.77 1.87
CA ALA A 674 15.16 -23.78 0.41
C ALA A 674 13.71 -23.91 -0.10
N GLU A 675 13.47 -23.48 -1.33
CA GLU A 675 12.15 -23.54 -1.96
C GLU A 675 11.62 -24.98 -2.11
N ASP A 676 12.51 -25.94 -2.31
CA ASP A 676 12.20 -27.38 -2.35
C ASP A 676 11.79 -27.96 -0.98
N GLY A 677 11.93 -27.18 0.10
CA GLY A 677 11.61 -27.59 1.47
C GLY A 677 12.77 -28.18 2.26
N ASN A 678 13.96 -28.29 1.68
CA ASN A 678 15.15 -28.67 2.43
C ASN A 678 15.52 -27.59 3.44
N ASP A 679 15.83 -28.02 4.65
CA ASP A 679 16.28 -27.15 5.74
C ASP A 679 17.77 -27.33 6.00
N TYR A 680 18.43 -26.20 6.25
CA TYR A 680 19.81 -26.11 6.69
C TYR A 680 19.91 -25.15 7.88
N PHE A 681 20.97 -25.25 8.65
CA PHE A 681 21.25 -24.32 9.73
C PHE A 681 22.58 -23.63 9.51
N PHE A 682 22.59 -22.32 9.62
CA PHE A 682 23.78 -21.49 9.49
C PHE A 682 24.17 -21.01 10.88
N SER A 683 25.38 -21.35 11.31
CA SER A 683 25.98 -20.84 12.53
C SER A 683 27.30 -20.17 12.19
N ALA A 684 27.50 -18.93 12.62
CA ALA A 684 28.72 -18.21 12.36
C ALA A 684 29.07 -17.26 13.49
N PHE A 685 30.34 -16.87 13.54
CA PHE A 685 30.81 -15.90 14.51
C PHE A 685 31.91 -15.00 13.93
N LYS A 686 31.95 -13.75 14.39
CA LYS A 686 33.11 -12.86 14.27
C LYS A 686 33.85 -12.87 15.59
N THR A 687 35.18 -12.86 15.54
CA THR A 687 36.03 -12.83 16.73
C THR A 687 36.58 -11.42 16.93
N VAL A 688 36.33 -10.84 18.11
CA VAL A 688 36.81 -9.51 18.50
C VAL A 688 37.69 -9.68 19.75
N PRO A 689 39.02 -9.86 19.58
CA PRO A 689 39.94 -10.00 20.69
C PRO A 689 40.20 -8.65 21.38
N GLU A 690 40.42 -8.66 22.69
CA GLU A 690 40.87 -7.49 23.44
C GLU A 690 42.37 -7.24 23.22
N ASN A 691 42.76 -5.97 23.14
CA ASN A 691 44.14 -5.48 22.96
C ASN A 691 44.84 -5.93 21.65
N HIS A 692 44.08 -6.15 20.57
CA HIS A 692 44.62 -6.64 19.30
C HIS A 692 45.23 -5.53 18.40
N GLY A 693 45.16 -4.26 18.82
CA GLY A 693 45.75 -3.09 18.14
C GLY A 693 44.98 -2.58 16.92
N LEU A 694 45.04 -1.27 16.67
CA LEU A 694 44.27 -0.58 15.60
C LEU A 694 44.37 -1.18 14.18
N PRO A 695 45.52 -1.68 13.68
CA PRO A 695 45.59 -2.22 12.32
C PRO A 695 44.69 -3.44 12.06
N ASN A 696 44.33 -4.19 13.11
CA ASN A 696 43.55 -5.43 13.00
C ASN A 696 42.03 -5.21 13.09
N ILE A 697 41.58 -4.00 13.44
CA ILE A 697 40.16 -3.69 13.63
C ILE A 697 39.32 -4.05 12.40
N TRP A 698 39.83 -3.76 11.20
CA TRP A 698 39.12 -4.03 9.96
C TRP A 698 38.98 -5.54 9.75
N HIS A 699 40.07 -6.29 9.87
CA HIS A 699 40.05 -7.74 9.71
C HIS A 699 39.06 -8.40 10.67
N ASP A 700 39.16 -8.10 11.97
CA ASP A 700 38.37 -8.77 13.01
C ASP A 700 36.86 -8.42 12.94
N THR A 701 36.52 -7.20 12.52
CA THR A 701 35.12 -6.78 12.37
C THR A 701 34.52 -7.13 11.01
N SER A 702 35.37 -7.49 10.03
CA SER A 702 34.96 -7.82 8.67
C SER A 702 34.97 -9.31 8.33
N THR A 703 35.64 -10.16 9.11
CA THR A 703 35.75 -11.61 8.86
C THR A 703 34.72 -12.40 9.68
N LEU A 704 33.99 -13.29 9.02
CA LEU A 704 32.96 -14.16 9.59
C LEU A 704 33.29 -15.62 9.32
N TYR A 705 33.41 -16.41 10.39
CA TYR A 705 33.69 -17.85 10.34
C TYR A 705 32.38 -18.64 10.37
N VAL A 706 32.14 -19.46 9.36
CA VAL A 706 30.83 -20.07 9.08
C VAL A 706 30.89 -21.59 9.20
N THR A 707 29.88 -22.16 9.84
CA THR A 707 29.57 -23.59 9.85
C THR A 707 28.13 -23.81 9.40
N LEU A 708 27.94 -24.74 8.46
CA LEU A 708 26.63 -25.11 7.91
C LEU A 708 26.26 -26.52 8.36
N TYR A 709 25.02 -26.70 8.79
CA TYR A 709 24.48 -27.97 9.25
C TYR A 709 23.30 -28.39 8.37
N ARG A 710 23.09 -29.70 8.24
CA ARG A 710 21.88 -30.27 7.64
C ARG A 710 20.75 -30.28 8.67
N GLY A 711 19.56 -29.82 8.28
CA GLY A 711 18.41 -29.72 9.17
C GLY A 711 18.25 -28.32 9.77
N SER A 712 17.32 -28.16 10.71
CA SER A 712 16.87 -26.85 11.17
C SER A 712 17.62 -26.29 12.39
N ASP A 713 18.63 -26.99 12.91
CA ASP A 713 19.39 -26.61 14.10
C ASP A 713 20.84 -27.13 14.08
N LYS A 714 21.59 -26.85 15.15
CA LYS A 714 23.00 -27.27 15.33
C LYS A 714 23.19 -28.76 15.64
N ASN A 715 22.13 -29.51 15.88
CA ASN A 715 22.22 -30.95 16.15
C ASN A 715 22.39 -31.76 14.86
N GLY A 716 22.21 -31.11 13.71
CA GLY A 716 22.42 -31.67 12.39
C GLY A 716 23.87 -32.06 12.09
N GLU A 717 24.06 -32.83 11.03
CA GLU A 717 25.39 -33.11 10.47
C GLU A 717 26.01 -31.81 9.93
N VAL A 718 27.28 -31.52 10.26
CA VAL A 718 28.01 -30.43 9.61
C VAL A 718 28.25 -30.80 8.15
N ILE A 719 27.78 -29.95 7.25
CA ILE A 719 27.89 -30.16 5.80
C ILE A 719 28.87 -29.23 5.12
N GLY A 720 29.41 -28.24 5.85
CA GLY A 720 30.47 -27.40 5.33
C GLY A 720 30.92 -26.30 6.28
N THR A 721 32.12 -25.81 6.04
CA THR A 721 32.80 -24.78 6.83
C THR A 721 33.43 -23.76 5.88
N GLY A 722 33.51 -22.49 6.27
CA GLY A 722 34.07 -21.46 5.39
C GLY A 722 34.29 -20.10 6.06
N VAL A 723 34.67 -19.12 5.24
CA VAL A 723 34.91 -17.74 5.67
C VAL A 723 34.18 -16.80 4.74
N MET A 724 33.56 -15.76 5.31
CA MET A 724 32.92 -14.67 4.59
C MET A 724 33.50 -13.33 5.05
N HIS A 725 33.57 -12.37 4.14
CA HIS A 725 34.01 -11.01 4.42
C HIS A 725 32.96 -9.98 4.02
N ILE A 726 32.94 -8.85 4.73
CA ILE A 726 32.27 -7.64 4.26
C ILE A 726 33.27 -6.77 3.50
N HIS A 727 32.90 -6.38 2.28
CA HIS A 727 33.73 -5.46 1.50
C HIS A 727 33.57 -4.01 2.00
N PRO A 728 34.59 -3.15 1.88
CA PRO A 728 34.51 -1.75 2.31
C PRO A 728 33.33 -0.97 1.71
N THR A 729 33.00 -1.23 0.45
CA THR A 729 31.86 -0.61 -0.24
C THR A 729 30.52 -1.08 0.33
N ASP A 730 30.40 -2.37 0.69
CA ASP A 730 29.20 -2.94 1.29
C ASP A 730 29.03 -2.48 2.76
N PHE A 731 30.13 -2.31 3.50
CA PHE A 731 30.11 -1.71 4.83
C PHE A 731 29.67 -0.24 4.79
N ALA A 732 30.20 0.55 3.84
CA ALA A 732 29.75 1.93 3.65
C ALA A 732 28.24 1.99 3.37
N LYS A 733 27.71 1.07 2.55
CA LYS A 733 26.26 0.93 2.33
C LYS A 733 25.52 0.55 3.62
N GLN A 734 26.01 -0.43 4.39
CA GLN A 734 25.40 -0.89 5.65
C GLN A 734 25.18 0.26 6.63
N ILE A 735 26.16 1.16 6.81
CA ILE A 735 26.00 2.33 7.70
C ILE A 735 24.78 3.15 7.29
N THR A 736 24.53 3.31 5.98
CA THR A 736 23.37 4.06 5.47
C THR A 736 22.03 3.31 5.61
N THR A 737 22.02 2.06 6.08
CA THR A 737 20.79 1.29 6.35
C THR A 737 20.35 1.33 7.81
N MET A 738 21.19 1.86 8.70
CA MET A 738 20.89 1.92 10.12
C MET A 738 19.67 2.82 10.38
N LYS A 739 18.66 2.27 11.04
CA LYS A 739 17.48 3.02 11.51
C LYS A 739 17.14 2.72 12.94
N VAL A 740 16.54 3.71 13.60
CA VAL A 740 15.91 3.55 14.91
C VAL A 740 14.43 3.24 14.69
N LEU A 741 13.94 2.22 15.39
CA LEU A 741 12.55 1.76 15.34
C LEU A 741 11.75 2.35 16.48
N ASN A 742 10.45 2.60 16.26
CA ASN A 742 9.48 2.99 17.28
C ASN A 742 9.83 4.29 18.03
N ALA A 743 10.59 5.19 17.40
CA ALA A 743 10.85 6.52 17.94
C ALA A 743 9.59 7.39 17.83
N ARG A 744 9.22 8.08 18.90
CA ARG A 744 8.02 8.94 18.96
C ARG A 744 8.20 10.26 18.25
N ASN A 745 9.45 10.68 18.06
CA ASN A 745 9.81 11.93 17.41
C ASN A 745 11.27 11.88 16.94
N GLU A 746 11.64 12.88 16.15
CA GLU A 746 12.98 13.01 15.57
C GLU A 746 14.09 13.09 16.63
N ARG A 747 13.82 13.74 17.77
CA ARG A 747 14.81 13.86 18.84
C ARG A 747 15.14 12.49 19.46
N GLU A 748 14.12 11.67 19.72
CA GLU A 748 14.29 10.30 20.21
C GLU A 748 15.00 9.40 19.18
N ARG A 749 14.74 9.63 17.88
CA ARG A 749 15.43 8.94 16.79
C ARG A 749 16.93 9.24 16.79
N ILE A 750 17.32 10.51 16.86
CA ILE A 750 18.71 10.94 16.88
C ILE A 750 19.41 10.43 18.16
N ASP A 751 18.77 10.54 19.32
CA ASP A 751 19.29 10.03 20.59
C ASP A 751 19.52 8.51 20.53
N GLY A 752 18.54 7.75 20.03
CA GLY A 752 18.67 6.30 19.85
C GLY A 752 19.86 5.92 18.98
N LEU A 753 20.05 6.62 17.85
CA LEU A 753 21.17 6.37 16.95
C LEU A 753 22.52 6.69 17.60
N ALA A 754 22.62 7.85 18.29
CA ALA A 754 23.82 8.26 18.99
C ALA A 754 24.19 7.28 20.13
N ARG A 755 23.19 6.78 20.87
CA ARG A 755 23.39 5.81 21.95
C ARG A 755 23.89 4.47 21.43
N PHE A 756 23.32 3.99 20.32
CA PHE A 756 23.82 2.78 19.66
C PHE A 756 25.25 2.97 19.14
N GLY A 757 25.51 4.08 18.44
CA GLY A 757 26.85 4.38 17.91
C GLY A 757 27.91 4.50 19.01
N LYS A 758 27.59 5.15 20.14
CA LYS A 758 28.48 5.27 21.30
C LYS A 758 28.76 3.90 21.93
N PHE A 759 27.76 3.04 22.07
CA PHE A 759 27.95 1.68 22.56
C PHE A 759 28.91 0.89 21.65
N PHE A 760 28.64 0.86 20.35
CA PHE A 760 29.46 0.14 19.39
C PHE A 760 30.91 0.66 19.35
N ALA A 761 31.10 1.98 19.28
CA ALA A 761 32.42 2.60 19.29
C ALA A 761 33.15 2.39 20.63
N GLY A 762 32.44 2.41 21.76
CA GLY A 762 33.01 2.14 23.08
C GLY A 762 33.62 0.74 23.18
N ILE A 763 32.90 -0.28 22.70
CA ILE A 763 33.41 -1.65 22.68
C ILE A 763 34.64 -1.79 21.77
N LEU A 764 34.63 -1.15 20.59
CA LEU A 764 35.82 -1.13 19.73
C LEU A 764 37.00 -0.40 20.37
N TRP A 765 36.76 0.68 21.12
CA TRP A 765 37.82 1.37 21.86
C TRP A 765 38.41 0.49 22.97
N GLU A 766 37.58 -0.25 23.71
CA GLU A 766 38.07 -1.24 24.69
C GLU A 766 38.92 -2.33 24.03
N SER A 767 38.47 -2.86 22.88
CA SER A 767 39.18 -3.96 22.19
C SER A 767 40.47 -3.51 21.47
N TYR A 768 40.55 -2.26 20.98
CA TYR A 768 41.65 -1.83 20.10
C TYR A 768 42.39 -0.56 20.55
N GLY A 769 41.80 0.27 21.41
CA GLY A 769 42.33 1.55 21.87
C GLY A 769 43.30 1.48 23.05
N GLY A 770 43.35 0.34 23.75
CA GLY A 770 44.19 0.12 24.94
C GLY A 770 45.70 0.16 24.72
N VAL A 771 46.20 0.25 23.48
CA VAL A 771 47.65 0.36 23.20
C VAL A 771 48.20 1.76 23.55
N PHE A 772 47.32 2.76 23.79
CA PHE A 772 47.70 4.13 24.17
C PHE A 772 47.05 4.62 25.48
N ALA A 773 46.42 3.73 26.27
CA ALA A 773 45.80 4.06 27.56
C ALA A 773 46.71 3.70 28.74
#